data_AF-A0A4U1LX48-F1
#
_entry.id   AF-A0A4U1LX48-F1
#
_cell.length_a   1.000
_cell.length_b   1.000
_cell.length_c   1.000
_cell.angle_alpha   90.00
_cell.angle_beta   90.00
_cell.angle_gamma   90.00
#
_symmetry.space_group_name_H-M   'P 1'
#
loop_
_entity.id
_entity.type
_entity.pdbx_description
1 polymer ?
#
loop_
_entity_poly.entity_id
_entity_poly.type
_entity_poly.pdbx_seq_one_letter_code
_entity_poly.pdbx_strand_id
1 'polypeptide(L)'
;MKYTKLLQTTFLLTSLLVITSCKDTNTPKDVVHNVAEFDQAVANAKPGTTITLANGVWKDAELLLEGEGTAEAPITLTVEEKGKVLLEGQSNLRLAGKYLVVEGLVFKNGYTPTTEVISFKKDKNTLAHHSRLTECVIDNYNNPERHEPDTWVAIYGKHNRIDHNHLVGKRNRGVTMIVRLNTEESQENHNQIDHNYFGPRPNLGSNGGETLRIGTSHYSLTNSRTVVASNYFDRCNGEHEIISNKSGNTTYKDNMFYECTGTLTMRHGSNTHVEGNVFIGNNKPSTGGIRVINGQQTVINNYGVGLTGYRFRGAFVMMNGVPNSPINRYHQVVDAKIANNTFIDCDHIQLCAGSDAERSAVPVNSVMENNVFYSTDRKNLFTVYDDISGITFKKNIISPITESIDAEGFEQKELKLVENDAGLLLPEGLKGIGATLSDNLASKENTGVSWYSKEDTEVALNTGKKVQVAPGLNALVAAVANSNAGDILVLEAGEKYTNTKSVAVNHPISIKGAEGDKPTVYFEKKSLFQINNGGSLSLENLIFDGEDAPDRTGNSVITTSKYSMTKNYKLFVDNCDFVNLDVNHSYDAIRVYKNTFADTISIKNSKFHTISGNVMALDKETDDIGIYNAEYVILKNNSFTNVGGAALRLHRGGKDESTFGPFLELENNVFDQVGQDKRNKYDAAISLYGVQEIAIKDNIFQESKGINMHLVVGEPIVNVVHNNFYKSDQLNVTGDQKYNAANLWQMPPKFKEDSYELAEDSPLKGKGVTGEDLGLQVD
;
A
#
# COMPACT_ATOMS: atom_id res chain seq x y z
N MET A 1 48.38 -68.93 3.81
CA MET A 1 48.63 -67.81 2.88
C MET A 1 47.77 -67.99 1.63
N LYS A 2 46.83 -67.05 1.43
CA LYS A 2 46.17 -66.61 0.18
C LYS A 2 45.61 -67.64 -0.84
N TYR A 3 44.30 -67.90 -0.71
CA TYR A 3 43.33 -67.90 -1.81
C TYR A 3 43.21 -66.46 -2.38
N THR A 4 42.74 -66.09 -3.57
CA THR A 4 41.82 -66.65 -4.57
C THR A 4 41.96 -65.74 -5.80
N LYS A 5 41.99 -66.24 -7.05
CA LYS A 5 41.72 -65.41 -8.25
C LYS A 5 41.38 -66.28 -9.47
N LEU A 6 40.09 -66.56 -9.62
CA LEU A 6 39.48 -67.08 -10.83
C LEU A 6 38.17 -66.29 -11.06
N LEU A 7 38.29 -65.09 -11.62
CA LEU A 7 37.20 -64.24 -12.13
C LEU A 7 37.84 -62.91 -12.54
N GLN A 8 38.33 -62.79 -13.78
CA GLN A 8 38.64 -61.51 -14.46
C GLN A 8 39.37 -61.77 -15.78
N THR A 9 38.64 -62.14 -16.84
CA THR A 9 39.07 -61.79 -18.21
C THR A 9 37.99 -61.88 -19.28
N THR A 10 36.73 -62.18 -18.93
CA THR A 10 35.57 -62.06 -19.84
C THR A 10 34.77 -60.76 -19.63
N PHE A 11 35.43 -59.69 -19.18
CA PHE A 11 34.78 -58.40 -18.84
C PHE A 11 35.35 -57.20 -19.61
N LEU A 12 36.17 -57.44 -20.64
CA LEU A 12 36.85 -56.39 -21.40
C LEU A 12 36.32 -56.18 -22.83
N LEU A 13 35.27 -56.89 -23.23
CA LEU A 13 34.66 -56.73 -24.57
C LEU A 13 33.17 -56.37 -24.57
N THR A 14 32.56 -56.22 -23.39
CA THR A 14 31.16 -55.76 -23.19
C THR A 14 31.06 -54.40 -22.50
N SER A 15 32.20 -53.76 -22.20
CA SER A 15 32.30 -52.45 -21.55
C SER A 15 32.62 -51.30 -22.51
N LEU A 16 32.69 -51.56 -23.83
CA LEU A 16 32.93 -50.55 -24.87
C LEU A 16 31.73 -50.28 -25.79
N LEU A 17 30.54 -50.79 -25.46
CA LEU A 17 29.31 -50.63 -26.25
C LEU A 17 28.12 -50.01 -25.49
N VAL A 18 28.34 -49.45 -24.29
CA VAL A 18 27.29 -48.80 -23.48
C VAL A 18 27.76 -47.44 -22.92
N ILE A 19 28.42 -46.61 -23.74
CA ILE A 19 28.67 -45.18 -23.41
C ILE A 19 28.33 -44.24 -24.59
N THR A 20 27.57 -44.74 -25.58
CA THR A 20 26.90 -43.89 -26.58
C THR A 20 25.39 -44.05 -26.42
N SER A 21 24.88 -43.71 -25.24
CA SER A 21 23.45 -43.49 -25.03
C SER A 21 23.28 -42.04 -24.58
N CYS A 22 22.72 -41.24 -25.50
CA CYS A 22 22.04 -39.97 -25.29
C CYS A 22 22.70 -38.99 -24.31
N LYS A 23 23.67 -38.22 -24.82
CA LYS A 23 23.54 -36.77 -24.61
C LYS A 23 22.38 -36.32 -25.50
N ASP A 24 21.16 -36.39 -24.97
CA ASP A 24 20.09 -35.56 -25.52
C ASP A 24 20.54 -34.12 -25.26
N THR A 25 21.15 -33.52 -26.26
CA THR A 25 21.15 -32.07 -26.38
C THR A 25 19.69 -31.67 -26.38
N ASN A 26 19.19 -31.19 -25.23
CA ASN A 26 17.90 -30.53 -25.06
C ASN A 26 17.85 -29.32 -26.00
N THR A 27 17.70 -29.59 -27.29
CA THR A 27 17.26 -28.60 -28.26
C THR A 27 15.77 -28.48 -27.96
N PRO A 28 15.27 -27.32 -27.54
CA PRO A 28 13.85 -27.20 -27.24
C PRO A 28 13.07 -27.62 -28.50
N LYS A 29 12.07 -28.49 -28.30
CA LYS A 29 11.19 -28.89 -29.41
C LYS A 29 10.28 -27.70 -29.73
N ASP A 30 10.01 -27.52 -31.02
CA ASP A 30 9.09 -26.52 -31.57
C ASP A 30 9.33 -25.10 -31.02
N VAL A 31 10.58 -24.63 -31.16
CA VAL A 31 10.94 -23.23 -30.87
C VAL A 31 10.27 -22.31 -31.89
N VAL A 32 9.52 -21.33 -31.40
CA VAL A 32 8.90 -20.28 -32.20
C VAL A 32 9.58 -18.94 -31.90
N HIS A 33 9.75 -18.11 -32.92
CA HIS A 33 10.52 -16.86 -32.84
C HIS A 33 9.66 -15.59 -32.94
N ASN A 34 8.38 -15.73 -33.26
CA ASN A 34 7.44 -14.61 -33.41
C ASN A 34 5.99 -15.08 -33.23
N VAL A 35 5.06 -14.12 -33.12
CA VAL A 35 3.63 -14.39 -32.87
C VAL A 35 3.01 -15.24 -33.99
N ALA A 36 3.40 -15.06 -35.25
CA ALA A 36 2.84 -15.85 -36.35
C ALA A 36 3.24 -17.33 -36.27
N GLU A 37 4.50 -17.62 -35.90
CA GLU A 37 4.96 -18.99 -35.63
C GLU A 37 4.28 -19.60 -34.40
N PHE A 38 4.08 -18.80 -33.35
CA PHE A 38 3.31 -19.21 -32.17
C PHE A 38 1.88 -19.58 -32.54
N ASP A 39 1.16 -18.72 -33.27
CA ASP A 39 -0.22 -18.96 -33.69
C ASP A 39 -0.33 -20.24 -34.55
N GLN A 40 0.63 -20.45 -35.44
CA GLN A 40 0.69 -21.65 -36.26
C GLN A 40 0.97 -22.91 -35.43
N ALA A 41 1.82 -22.82 -34.41
CA ALA A 41 2.09 -23.92 -33.48
C ALA A 41 0.86 -24.25 -32.63
N VAL A 42 0.15 -23.24 -32.12
CA VAL A 42 -1.11 -23.41 -31.38
C VAL A 42 -2.16 -24.08 -32.25
N ALA A 43 -2.34 -23.64 -33.50
CA ALA A 43 -3.32 -24.23 -34.42
C ALA A 43 -3.06 -25.72 -34.73
N ASN A 44 -1.80 -26.16 -34.63
CA ASN A 44 -1.38 -27.54 -34.90
C ASN A 44 -1.22 -28.38 -33.61
N ALA A 45 -1.40 -27.79 -32.44
CA ALA A 45 -1.14 -28.42 -31.16
C ALA A 45 -2.05 -29.63 -30.92
N LYS A 46 -1.47 -30.68 -30.37
CA LYS A 46 -2.14 -31.92 -29.95
C LYS A 46 -1.76 -32.21 -28.50
N PRO A 47 -2.47 -33.10 -27.78
CA PRO A 47 -2.04 -33.54 -26.46
C PRO A 47 -0.55 -33.91 -26.43
N GLY A 48 0.21 -33.30 -25.52
CA GLY A 48 1.66 -33.48 -25.38
C GLY A 48 2.53 -32.52 -26.20
N THR A 49 1.95 -31.63 -27.01
CA THR A 49 2.71 -30.58 -27.71
C THR A 49 3.36 -29.63 -26.70
N THR A 50 4.62 -29.27 -26.95
CA THR A 50 5.34 -28.21 -26.22
C THR A 50 5.72 -27.11 -27.20
N ILE A 51 5.21 -25.91 -27.01
CA ILE A 51 5.53 -24.71 -27.79
C ILE A 51 6.55 -23.93 -26.97
N THR A 52 7.75 -23.72 -27.52
CA THR A 52 8.83 -23.02 -26.81
C THR A 52 9.04 -21.63 -27.39
N LEU A 53 8.85 -20.57 -26.61
CA LEU A 53 9.21 -19.22 -27.06
C LEU A 53 10.73 -19.05 -27.04
N ALA A 54 11.31 -18.62 -28.16
CA ALA A 54 12.72 -18.29 -28.25
C ALA A 54 13.09 -17.11 -27.33
N ASN A 55 14.31 -17.13 -26.80
CA ASN A 55 14.88 -16.05 -26.01
C ASN A 55 14.79 -14.70 -26.73
N GLY A 56 14.50 -13.64 -25.98
CA GLY A 56 14.42 -12.27 -26.50
C GLY A 56 13.16 -11.52 -26.05
N VAL A 57 12.95 -10.37 -26.68
CA VAL A 57 11.81 -9.48 -26.41
C VAL A 57 10.68 -9.79 -27.38
N TRP A 58 9.55 -10.19 -26.83
CA TRP A 58 8.26 -10.35 -27.50
C TRP A 58 7.44 -9.08 -27.23
N LYS A 59 7.60 -8.09 -28.10
CA LYS A 59 6.96 -6.79 -27.93
C LYS A 59 5.57 -6.79 -28.58
N ASP A 60 4.61 -6.19 -27.88
CA ASP A 60 3.22 -6.03 -28.35
C ASP A 60 2.59 -7.38 -28.76
N ALA A 61 2.89 -8.43 -27.99
CA ALA A 61 2.51 -9.81 -28.25
C ALA A 61 1.25 -10.20 -27.45
N GLU A 62 0.11 -10.28 -28.13
CA GLU A 62 -1.15 -10.78 -27.58
C GLU A 62 -1.30 -12.28 -27.84
N LEU A 63 -0.80 -13.11 -26.93
CA LEU A 63 -0.76 -14.56 -27.11
C LEU A 63 -2.09 -15.22 -26.72
N LEU A 64 -2.60 -16.12 -27.56
CA LEU A 64 -3.73 -16.99 -27.26
C LEU A 64 -3.31 -18.46 -27.31
N LEU A 65 -3.18 -19.10 -26.15
CA LEU A 65 -3.00 -20.55 -26.05
C LEU A 65 -4.38 -21.23 -25.99
N GLU A 66 -4.83 -21.73 -27.14
CA GLU A 66 -6.10 -22.45 -27.27
C GLU A 66 -5.86 -23.90 -27.67
N GLY A 67 -6.41 -24.85 -26.91
CA GLY A 67 -6.25 -26.27 -27.22
C GLY A 67 -6.82 -27.22 -26.17
N GLU A 68 -6.88 -28.50 -26.53
CA GLU A 68 -7.33 -29.57 -25.63
C GLU A 68 -6.21 -30.60 -25.44
N GLY A 69 -5.50 -30.49 -24.33
CA GLY A 69 -4.59 -31.54 -23.86
C GLY A 69 -5.33 -32.64 -23.08
N THR A 70 -4.57 -33.56 -22.49
CA THR A 70 -5.08 -34.51 -21.49
C THR A 70 -4.29 -34.40 -20.19
N ALA A 71 -4.77 -35.04 -19.11
CA ALA A 71 -4.07 -35.05 -17.83
C ALA A 71 -2.65 -35.61 -17.93
N GLU A 72 -2.45 -36.63 -18.77
CA GLU A 72 -1.16 -37.29 -19.00
C GLU A 72 -0.31 -36.59 -20.07
N ALA A 73 -0.93 -35.79 -20.93
CA ALA A 73 -0.29 -35.13 -22.07
C ALA A 73 -0.85 -33.71 -22.25
N PRO A 74 -0.52 -32.78 -21.34
CA PRO A 74 -0.96 -31.39 -21.47
C PRO A 74 -0.33 -30.73 -22.71
N ILE A 75 -0.95 -29.63 -23.16
CA ILE A 75 -0.31 -28.72 -24.12
C ILE A 75 0.46 -27.67 -23.31
N THR A 76 1.77 -27.59 -23.53
CA THR A 76 2.66 -26.71 -22.76
C THR A 76 3.13 -25.54 -23.60
N LEU A 77 3.00 -24.32 -23.08
CA LEU A 77 3.72 -23.13 -23.51
C LEU A 77 4.86 -22.87 -22.52
N THR A 78 6.09 -22.95 -23.00
CA THR A 78 7.30 -22.73 -22.20
C THR A 78 8.26 -21.76 -22.90
N VAL A 79 9.40 -21.50 -22.27
CA VAL A 79 10.44 -20.59 -22.75
C VAL A 79 11.76 -21.32 -22.93
N GLU A 80 12.57 -20.89 -23.87
CA GLU A 80 13.89 -21.47 -24.12
C GLU A 80 14.79 -21.40 -22.88
N GLU A 81 14.81 -20.25 -22.20
CA GLU A 81 15.50 -20.06 -20.92
C GLU A 81 14.71 -19.12 -20.01
N LYS A 82 14.42 -19.58 -18.78
CA LYS A 82 13.68 -18.80 -17.78
C LYS A 82 14.40 -17.49 -17.48
N GLY A 83 13.65 -16.38 -17.49
CA GLY A 83 14.19 -15.03 -17.31
C GLY A 83 14.74 -14.37 -18.57
N LYS A 84 14.80 -15.06 -19.73
CA LYS A 84 15.30 -14.49 -20.99
C LYS A 84 14.23 -14.24 -22.07
N VAL A 85 12.99 -14.66 -21.83
CA VAL A 85 11.83 -14.33 -22.68
C VAL A 85 11.01 -13.23 -22.00
N LEU A 86 11.04 -12.03 -22.59
CA LEU A 86 10.39 -10.84 -22.04
C LEU A 86 9.21 -10.42 -22.90
N LEU A 87 8.02 -10.37 -22.32
CA LEU A 87 6.82 -9.80 -22.92
C LEU A 87 6.74 -8.32 -22.54
N GLU A 88 6.97 -7.45 -23.51
CA GLU A 88 7.05 -5.99 -23.33
C GLU A 88 5.98 -5.25 -24.15
N GLY A 89 5.82 -3.94 -23.91
CA GLY A 89 4.85 -3.13 -24.64
C GLY A 89 3.41 -3.49 -24.29
N GLN A 90 2.56 -3.66 -25.30
CA GLN A 90 1.15 -4.04 -25.16
C GLN A 90 0.95 -5.54 -25.35
N SER A 91 1.62 -6.34 -24.52
CA SER A 91 1.51 -7.80 -24.52
C SER A 91 0.51 -8.32 -23.48
N ASN A 92 -0.11 -9.47 -23.76
CA ASN A 92 -0.99 -10.21 -22.85
C ASN A 92 -0.98 -11.72 -23.18
N LEU A 93 -1.63 -12.52 -22.34
CA LEU A 93 -1.85 -13.95 -22.55
C LEU A 93 -3.30 -14.34 -22.25
N ARG A 94 -3.89 -15.15 -23.11
CA ARG A 94 -5.18 -15.81 -22.88
C ARG A 94 -5.04 -17.33 -23.01
N LEU A 95 -5.73 -18.05 -22.14
CA LEU A 95 -5.84 -19.51 -22.17
C LEU A 95 -7.28 -19.92 -22.46
N ALA A 96 -7.46 -20.94 -23.31
CA ALA A 96 -8.78 -21.50 -23.64
C ALA A 96 -8.71 -22.99 -23.94
N GLY A 97 -9.63 -23.77 -23.36
CA GLY A 97 -9.67 -25.23 -23.51
C GLY A 97 -9.30 -25.97 -22.23
N LYS A 98 -8.55 -27.08 -22.33
CA LYS A 98 -8.32 -27.98 -21.20
C LYS A 98 -6.88 -28.49 -21.14
N TYR A 99 -6.38 -28.71 -19.92
CA TYR A 99 -5.05 -29.30 -19.68
C TYR A 99 -3.94 -28.52 -20.40
N LEU A 100 -3.91 -27.21 -20.17
CA LEU A 100 -2.88 -26.31 -20.66
C LEU A 100 -1.87 -26.02 -19.55
N VAL A 101 -0.59 -25.93 -19.87
CA VAL A 101 0.46 -25.50 -18.94
C VAL A 101 1.18 -24.30 -19.54
N VAL A 102 1.35 -23.24 -18.76
CA VAL A 102 2.15 -22.07 -19.13
C VAL A 102 3.25 -21.90 -18.09
N GLU A 103 4.50 -21.81 -18.55
CA GLU A 103 5.65 -21.66 -17.66
C GLU A 103 6.72 -20.68 -18.16
N GLY A 104 7.33 -19.94 -17.22
CA GLY A 104 8.58 -19.21 -17.45
C GLY A 104 8.47 -17.83 -18.12
N LEU A 105 7.27 -17.31 -18.37
CA LEU A 105 7.06 -16.00 -19.01
C LEU A 105 7.40 -14.84 -18.07
N VAL A 106 7.94 -13.74 -18.60
CA VAL A 106 8.20 -12.50 -17.85
C VAL A 106 7.50 -11.31 -18.53
N PHE A 107 6.51 -10.70 -17.87
CA PHE A 107 5.88 -9.46 -18.30
C PHE A 107 6.53 -8.26 -17.59
N LYS A 108 7.14 -7.34 -18.35
CA LYS A 108 7.75 -6.11 -17.83
C LYS A 108 7.80 -5.03 -18.92
N ASN A 109 8.14 -3.78 -18.57
CA ASN A 109 8.31 -2.69 -19.55
C ASN A 109 7.07 -2.48 -20.47
N GLY A 110 5.86 -2.55 -19.90
CA GLY A 110 4.63 -2.49 -20.66
C GLY A 110 3.38 -2.52 -19.80
N TYR A 111 2.24 -2.77 -20.43
CA TYR A 111 0.93 -2.94 -19.79
C TYR A 111 0.01 -3.70 -20.74
N THR A 112 -1.06 -4.33 -20.24
CA THR A 112 -1.99 -5.03 -21.12
C THR A 112 -2.84 -4.05 -21.94
N PRO A 113 -3.08 -4.30 -23.24
CA PRO A 113 -4.06 -3.53 -24.03
C PRO A 113 -5.51 -3.96 -23.75
N THR A 114 -5.73 -4.97 -22.90
CA THR A 114 -7.06 -5.47 -22.53
C THR A 114 -7.32 -5.27 -21.03
N THR A 115 -8.40 -5.85 -20.51
CA THR A 115 -8.71 -5.79 -19.08
C THR A 115 -7.81 -6.69 -18.22
N GLU A 116 -7.06 -7.61 -18.84
CA GLU A 116 -6.25 -8.62 -18.14
C GLU A 116 -4.85 -8.80 -18.76
N VAL A 117 -3.80 -8.97 -17.94
CA VAL A 117 -2.48 -9.41 -18.46
C VAL A 117 -2.51 -10.90 -18.80
N ILE A 118 -3.04 -11.72 -17.89
CA ILE A 118 -3.24 -13.16 -18.09
C ILE A 118 -4.71 -13.49 -17.80
N SER A 119 -5.40 -14.09 -18.76
CA SER A 119 -6.83 -14.45 -18.65
C SER A 119 -7.06 -15.93 -18.95
N PHE A 120 -7.74 -16.64 -18.06
CA PHE A 120 -8.15 -18.05 -18.25
C PHE A 120 -9.42 -18.16 -19.10
N LYS A 121 -9.53 -17.31 -20.11
CA LYS A 121 -10.57 -17.34 -21.14
C LYS A 121 -10.07 -16.67 -22.41
N LYS A 122 -10.58 -17.12 -23.55
CA LYS A 122 -10.49 -16.38 -24.83
C LYS A 122 -11.55 -15.29 -24.89
N ASP A 123 -12.78 -15.64 -24.54
CA ASP A 123 -13.97 -14.79 -24.52
C ASP A 123 -14.97 -15.27 -23.45
N LYS A 124 -16.18 -14.71 -23.40
CA LYS A 124 -17.17 -15.03 -22.35
C LYS A 124 -17.70 -16.47 -22.37
N ASN A 125 -17.53 -17.20 -23.47
CA ASN A 125 -18.06 -18.55 -23.68
C ASN A 125 -16.95 -19.61 -23.75
N THR A 126 -15.68 -19.19 -23.88
CA THR A 126 -14.56 -20.10 -24.12
C THR A 126 -13.53 -19.93 -23.01
N LEU A 127 -13.59 -20.82 -22.01
CA LEU A 127 -12.81 -20.77 -20.77
C LEU A 127 -11.66 -21.80 -20.77
N ALA A 128 -10.72 -21.66 -19.82
CA ALA A 128 -9.70 -22.66 -19.54
C ALA A 128 -10.05 -23.50 -18.30
N HIS A 129 -9.87 -24.81 -18.38
CA HIS A 129 -10.07 -25.75 -17.28
C HIS A 129 -8.86 -26.68 -17.11
N HIS A 130 -8.67 -27.23 -15.92
CA HIS A 130 -7.56 -28.16 -15.63
C HIS A 130 -6.19 -27.61 -16.08
N SER A 131 -6.03 -26.30 -16.09
CA SER A 131 -4.86 -25.62 -16.66
C SER A 131 -3.98 -25.03 -15.57
N ARG A 132 -2.69 -24.89 -15.85
CA ARG A 132 -1.68 -24.46 -14.88
C ARG A 132 -0.91 -23.24 -15.39
N LEU A 133 -0.82 -22.20 -14.56
CA LEU A 133 0.10 -21.08 -14.73
C LEU A 133 1.17 -21.18 -13.66
N THR A 134 2.42 -21.41 -14.07
CA THR A 134 3.51 -21.61 -13.11
C THR A 134 4.78 -20.86 -13.49
N GLU A 135 5.57 -20.48 -12.48
CA GLU A 135 6.86 -19.82 -12.68
C GLU A 135 6.80 -18.65 -13.67
N CYS A 136 5.72 -17.88 -13.67
CA CYS A 136 5.61 -16.67 -14.47
C CYS A 136 5.86 -15.43 -13.60
N VAL A 137 6.42 -14.40 -14.21
CA VAL A 137 6.75 -13.12 -13.54
C VAL A 137 5.91 -12.01 -14.17
N ILE A 138 5.29 -11.18 -13.35
CA ILE A 138 4.74 -9.88 -13.76
C ILE A 138 5.39 -8.82 -12.88
N ASP A 139 6.23 -7.98 -13.48
CA ASP A 139 7.07 -7.00 -12.81
C ASP A 139 6.79 -5.58 -13.35
N ASN A 140 6.16 -4.76 -12.52
CA ASN A 140 5.82 -3.36 -12.80
C ASN A 140 5.07 -3.13 -14.14
N TYR A 141 4.27 -4.11 -14.60
CA TYR A 141 3.54 -4.09 -15.87
C TYR A 141 2.20 -3.31 -15.75
N ASN A 142 2.32 -1.99 -15.59
CA ASN A 142 1.23 -1.11 -15.15
C ASN A 142 0.71 -0.20 -16.27
N ASN A 143 -0.61 -0.08 -16.37
CA ASN A 143 -1.22 1.00 -17.15
C ASN A 143 -0.66 2.37 -16.72
N PRO A 144 -0.26 3.25 -17.65
CA PRO A 144 0.28 4.58 -17.32
C PRO A 144 -0.73 5.50 -16.59
N GLU A 145 -2.02 5.25 -16.76
CA GLU A 145 -3.09 5.94 -16.04
C GLU A 145 -3.40 5.22 -14.72
N ARG A 146 -3.03 5.82 -13.58
CA ARG A 146 -3.14 5.21 -12.24
C ARG A 146 -4.53 4.70 -11.92
N HIS A 147 -5.58 5.38 -12.37
CA HIS A 147 -6.95 4.98 -12.06
C HIS A 147 -7.65 4.26 -13.23
N GLU A 148 -6.94 3.98 -14.34
CA GLU A 148 -7.46 3.09 -15.38
C GLU A 148 -7.35 1.63 -14.88
N PRO A 149 -8.49 0.92 -14.73
CA PRO A 149 -8.48 -0.37 -14.08
C PRO A 149 -8.08 -1.50 -15.03
N ASP A 150 -7.11 -2.31 -14.59
CA ASP A 150 -6.83 -3.62 -15.18
C ASP A 150 -6.61 -4.66 -14.07
N THR A 151 -6.49 -5.93 -14.47
CA THR A 151 -6.15 -7.04 -13.59
C THR A 151 -4.94 -7.78 -14.15
N TRP A 152 -4.02 -8.23 -13.32
CA TRP A 152 -2.87 -8.99 -13.84
C TRP A 152 -3.25 -10.45 -14.13
N VAL A 153 -3.95 -11.13 -13.23
CA VAL A 153 -4.36 -12.51 -13.46
C VAL A 153 -5.86 -12.68 -13.20
N ALA A 154 -6.64 -13.03 -14.21
CA ALA A 154 -8.05 -13.38 -14.04
C ALA A 154 -8.31 -14.85 -14.36
N ILE A 155 -8.84 -15.54 -13.36
CA ILE A 155 -9.09 -16.98 -13.37
C ILE A 155 -10.59 -17.20 -13.59
N TYR A 156 -10.90 -18.00 -14.60
CA TYR A 156 -12.23 -18.50 -14.94
C TYR A 156 -12.17 -20.03 -15.00
N GLY A 157 -13.29 -20.69 -15.27
CA GLY A 157 -13.33 -22.14 -15.39
C GLY A 157 -13.04 -22.88 -14.08
N LYS A 158 -12.68 -24.16 -14.17
CA LYS A 158 -12.52 -25.08 -13.02
C LYS A 158 -11.21 -25.84 -13.05
N HIS A 159 -10.75 -26.24 -11.87
CA HIS A 159 -9.59 -27.07 -11.61
C HIS A 159 -8.29 -26.48 -12.13
N ASN A 160 -8.20 -25.15 -12.20
CA ASN A 160 -6.98 -24.47 -12.59
C ASN A 160 -6.03 -24.34 -11.40
N ARG A 161 -4.73 -24.34 -11.67
CA ARG A 161 -3.68 -24.14 -10.67
C ARG A 161 -2.79 -22.96 -11.04
N ILE A 162 -2.55 -22.08 -10.08
CA ILE A 162 -1.72 -20.89 -10.24
C ILE A 162 -0.67 -20.98 -9.15
N ASP A 163 0.56 -21.36 -9.52
CA ASP A 163 1.58 -21.67 -8.53
C ASP A 163 3.01 -21.25 -8.87
N HIS A 164 3.82 -20.93 -7.86
CA HIS A 164 5.21 -20.48 -8.03
C HIS A 164 5.38 -19.23 -8.91
N ASN A 165 4.35 -18.39 -9.04
CA ASN A 165 4.43 -17.15 -9.80
C ASN A 165 4.98 -16.00 -8.95
N HIS A 166 5.54 -14.99 -9.61
CA HIS A 166 6.07 -13.77 -9.00
C HIS A 166 5.29 -12.57 -9.53
N LEU A 167 4.54 -11.89 -8.66
CA LEU A 167 3.74 -10.72 -9.02
C LEU A 167 4.16 -9.53 -8.17
N VAL A 168 4.81 -8.52 -8.73
CA VAL A 168 5.37 -7.39 -7.97
C VAL A 168 5.16 -6.03 -8.63
N GLY A 169 4.77 -5.03 -7.83
CA GLY A 169 4.75 -3.64 -8.25
C GLY A 169 3.54 -3.25 -9.09
N LYS A 170 2.33 -3.75 -8.78
CA LYS A 170 1.09 -3.22 -9.38
C LYS A 170 0.77 -1.86 -8.77
N ARG A 171 0.54 -0.84 -9.59
CA ARG A 171 0.45 0.57 -9.16
C ARG A 171 -0.79 1.31 -9.67
N ASN A 172 -1.48 0.75 -10.64
CA ASN A 172 -2.77 1.25 -11.09
C ASN A 172 -3.94 0.51 -10.41
N ARG A 173 -5.13 1.10 -10.49
CA ARG A 173 -6.38 0.58 -9.94
C ARG A 173 -6.70 -0.79 -10.54
N GLY A 174 -7.40 -1.60 -9.76
CA GLY A 174 -7.81 -2.95 -10.12
C GLY A 174 -6.98 -4.00 -9.39
N VAL A 175 -7.65 -5.08 -9.03
CA VAL A 175 -7.08 -6.20 -8.25
C VAL A 175 -5.89 -6.83 -8.98
N THR A 176 -4.87 -7.30 -8.24
CA THR A 176 -3.73 -8.00 -8.89
C THR A 176 -4.19 -9.33 -9.47
N MET A 177 -4.86 -10.17 -8.68
CA MET A 177 -5.38 -11.46 -9.09
C MET A 177 -6.85 -11.65 -8.69
N ILE A 178 -7.68 -12.18 -9.59
CA ILE A 178 -9.09 -12.46 -9.32
C ILE A 178 -9.55 -13.83 -9.80
N VAL A 179 -10.35 -14.51 -8.98
CA VAL A 179 -11.21 -15.62 -9.42
C VAL A 179 -12.60 -15.08 -9.72
N ARG A 180 -13.05 -15.28 -10.96
CA ARG A 180 -14.35 -14.80 -11.45
C ARG A 180 -15.38 -15.92 -11.40
N LEU A 181 -16.60 -15.58 -10.97
CA LEU A 181 -17.71 -16.52 -10.75
C LEU A 181 -18.94 -16.18 -11.61
N ASN A 182 -18.75 -15.38 -12.66
CA ASN A 182 -19.84 -14.81 -13.45
C ASN A 182 -20.55 -15.81 -14.39
N THR A 183 -20.09 -17.06 -14.42
CA THR A 183 -20.72 -18.19 -15.11
C THR A 183 -20.73 -19.41 -14.19
N GLU A 184 -21.70 -20.31 -14.34
CA GLU A 184 -21.74 -21.60 -13.60
C GLU A 184 -20.49 -22.46 -13.86
N GLU A 185 -19.91 -22.33 -15.06
CA GLU A 185 -18.68 -23.00 -15.45
C GLU A 185 -17.44 -22.49 -14.70
N SER A 186 -17.52 -21.33 -14.04
CA SER A 186 -16.45 -20.78 -13.19
C SER A 186 -16.78 -20.86 -11.69
N GLN A 187 -17.97 -21.32 -11.32
CA GLN A 187 -18.39 -21.59 -9.95
C GLN A 187 -18.03 -23.02 -9.55
N GLU A 188 -17.96 -23.29 -8.24
CA GLU A 188 -17.47 -24.55 -7.68
C GLU A 188 -16.20 -25.01 -8.38
N ASN A 189 -15.26 -24.08 -8.53
CA ASN A 189 -14.13 -24.23 -9.43
C ASN A 189 -13.05 -25.14 -8.90
N HIS A 190 -12.88 -25.29 -7.59
CA HIS A 190 -11.77 -26.07 -7.03
C HIS A 190 -10.40 -25.60 -7.53
N ASN A 191 -10.25 -24.31 -7.85
CA ASN A 191 -8.98 -23.74 -8.26
C ASN A 191 -7.99 -23.75 -7.09
N GLN A 192 -6.70 -23.89 -7.40
CA GLN A 192 -5.60 -23.87 -6.44
C GLN A 192 -4.70 -22.67 -6.73
N ILE A 193 -4.41 -21.86 -5.72
CA ILE A 193 -3.50 -20.72 -5.79
C ILE A 193 -2.45 -20.94 -4.70
N ASP A 194 -1.25 -21.40 -5.06
CA ASP A 194 -0.27 -21.85 -4.08
C ASP A 194 1.19 -21.49 -4.38
N HIS A 195 2.01 -21.28 -3.35
CA HIS A 195 3.44 -20.96 -3.48
C HIS A 195 3.76 -19.73 -4.33
N ASN A 196 2.81 -18.80 -4.52
CA ASN A 196 3.07 -17.57 -5.25
C ASN A 196 3.75 -16.54 -4.33
N TYR A 197 4.67 -15.75 -4.91
CA TYR A 197 5.20 -14.55 -4.29
C TYR A 197 4.40 -13.34 -4.79
N PHE A 198 3.52 -12.84 -3.93
CA PHE A 198 2.89 -11.54 -4.10
C PHE A 198 3.79 -10.49 -3.47
N GLY A 199 4.63 -9.88 -4.29
CA GLY A 199 5.60 -8.86 -3.88
C GLY A 199 4.96 -7.50 -3.56
N PRO A 200 5.78 -6.51 -3.19
CA PRO A 200 5.32 -5.18 -2.80
C PRO A 200 4.31 -4.57 -3.76
N ARG A 201 3.18 -4.14 -3.20
CA ARG A 201 2.15 -3.34 -3.87
C ARG A 201 1.98 -2.03 -3.12
N PRO A 202 2.38 -0.88 -3.68
CA PRO A 202 2.27 0.40 -2.98
C PRO A 202 0.81 0.82 -2.80
N ASN A 203 0.58 1.69 -1.81
CA ASN A 203 -0.72 2.30 -1.56
C ASN A 203 -1.24 3.01 -2.81
N LEU A 204 -2.47 2.67 -3.20
CA LEU A 204 -3.13 3.22 -4.37
C LEU A 204 -3.65 4.64 -4.12
N GLY A 205 -3.99 4.98 -2.87
CA GLY A 205 -4.70 6.21 -2.52
C GLY A 205 -6.19 6.17 -2.85
N SER A 206 -6.76 4.98 -3.04
CA SER A 206 -8.18 4.74 -3.33
C SER A 206 -8.57 3.29 -3.10
N ASN A 207 -9.88 3.01 -3.10
CA ASN A 207 -10.42 1.65 -3.25
C ASN A 207 -10.00 0.97 -4.57
N GLY A 208 -10.02 -0.37 -4.61
CA GLY A 208 -9.69 -1.17 -5.78
C GLY A 208 -8.21 -1.53 -5.85
N GLY A 209 -7.57 -1.60 -4.69
CA GLY A 209 -6.15 -1.90 -4.52
C GLY A 209 -5.88 -3.37 -4.17
N GLU A 210 -6.88 -4.25 -4.24
CA GLU A 210 -6.79 -5.58 -3.61
C GLU A 210 -5.70 -6.44 -4.26
N THR A 211 -4.94 -7.22 -3.48
CA THR A 211 -3.95 -8.15 -4.07
C THR A 211 -4.64 -9.37 -4.65
N LEU A 212 -5.56 -9.98 -3.88
CA LEU A 212 -6.31 -11.15 -4.32
C LEU A 212 -7.81 -10.98 -4.04
N ARG A 213 -8.65 -11.35 -5.01
CA ARG A 213 -10.10 -11.35 -4.83
C ARG A 213 -10.73 -12.65 -5.33
N ILE A 214 -11.57 -13.29 -4.52
CA ILE A 214 -12.27 -14.52 -4.89
C ILE A 214 -13.77 -14.23 -5.00
N GLY A 215 -14.25 -14.00 -6.22
CA GLY A 215 -15.64 -13.63 -6.50
C GLY A 215 -15.90 -12.12 -6.47
N THR A 216 -17.19 -11.77 -6.42
CA THR A 216 -17.70 -10.39 -6.32
C THR A 216 -19.03 -10.42 -5.57
N SER A 217 -19.53 -9.27 -5.12
CA SER A 217 -20.82 -9.19 -4.41
C SER A 217 -21.97 -9.89 -5.17
N HIS A 218 -22.11 -9.67 -6.48
CA HIS A 218 -23.20 -10.27 -7.29
C HIS A 218 -23.25 -11.80 -7.26
N TYR A 219 -22.10 -12.46 -7.07
CA TYR A 219 -21.96 -13.91 -7.09
C TYR A 219 -21.53 -14.47 -5.72
N SER A 220 -21.58 -13.67 -4.66
CA SER A 220 -20.97 -14.05 -3.38
C SER A 220 -21.68 -15.17 -2.64
N LEU A 221 -22.95 -15.42 -2.97
CA LEU A 221 -23.74 -16.53 -2.42
C LEU A 221 -23.49 -17.86 -3.14
N THR A 222 -22.68 -17.85 -4.20
CA THR A 222 -22.25 -19.07 -4.90
C THR A 222 -20.96 -19.61 -4.28
N ASN A 223 -20.80 -20.93 -4.34
CA ASN A 223 -19.58 -21.58 -3.85
C ASN A 223 -18.46 -21.43 -4.87
N SER A 224 -17.28 -20.98 -4.43
CA SER A 224 -16.06 -20.98 -5.25
C SER A 224 -15.30 -22.28 -5.07
N ARG A 225 -15.16 -22.77 -3.83
CA ARG A 225 -14.29 -23.93 -3.50
C ARG A 225 -12.82 -23.72 -3.86
N THR A 226 -12.40 -22.47 -4.04
CA THR A 226 -10.99 -22.14 -4.28
C THR A 226 -10.17 -22.39 -3.03
N VAL A 227 -8.95 -22.90 -3.21
CA VAL A 227 -7.95 -23.05 -2.15
C VAL A 227 -6.79 -22.10 -2.41
N VAL A 228 -6.49 -21.23 -1.45
CA VAL A 228 -5.37 -20.30 -1.47
C VAL A 228 -4.42 -20.72 -0.36
N ALA A 229 -3.30 -21.35 -0.71
CA ALA A 229 -2.43 -21.99 0.27
C ALA A 229 -0.95 -21.68 0.10
N SER A 230 -0.22 -21.48 1.20
CA SER A 230 1.25 -21.36 1.18
C SER A 230 1.78 -20.25 0.26
N ASN A 231 1.05 -19.13 0.11
CA ASN A 231 1.52 -17.96 -0.61
C ASN A 231 2.21 -16.97 0.33
N TYR A 232 3.14 -16.18 -0.20
CA TYR A 232 3.83 -15.11 0.54
C TYR A 232 3.38 -13.75 0.03
N PHE A 233 2.79 -12.95 0.91
CA PHE A 233 2.37 -11.57 0.69
C PHE A 233 3.38 -10.63 1.36
N ASP A 234 4.21 -9.97 0.55
CA ASP A 234 5.27 -9.07 0.97
C ASP A 234 4.83 -7.62 0.74
N ARG A 235 4.50 -6.88 1.81
CA ARG A 235 4.14 -5.45 1.75
C ARG A 235 3.07 -5.15 0.69
N CYS A 236 2.02 -5.97 0.67
CA CYS A 236 0.84 -5.83 -0.17
C CYS A 236 -0.07 -4.72 0.35
N ASN A 237 0.32 -3.46 0.15
CA ASN A 237 -0.22 -2.27 0.81
C ASN A 237 -1.21 -1.49 -0.07
N GLY A 238 -1.76 -2.12 -1.11
CA GLY A 238 -2.56 -1.44 -2.14
C GLY A 238 -3.80 -0.72 -1.60
N GLU A 239 -4.47 -1.33 -0.62
CA GLU A 239 -5.64 -0.80 0.08
C GLU A 239 -5.91 -1.61 1.36
N HIS A 240 -7.06 -1.37 1.99
CA HIS A 240 -7.56 -2.09 3.17
C HIS A 240 -7.64 -3.62 3.01
N GLU A 241 -8.10 -4.13 1.88
CA GLU A 241 -8.27 -5.56 1.62
C GLU A 241 -7.05 -6.13 0.86
N ILE A 242 -6.11 -6.79 1.56
CA ILE A 242 -5.05 -7.57 0.90
C ILE A 242 -5.71 -8.69 0.11
N ILE A 243 -6.56 -9.44 0.82
CA ILE A 243 -7.43 -10.47 0.27
C ILE A 243 -8.88 -10.05 0.52
N SER A 244 -9.67 -10.06 -0.56
CA SER A 244 -11.11 -9.82 -0.53
C SER A 244 -11.86 -11.09 -0.93
N ASN A 245 -12.29 -11.88 0.06
CA ASN A 245 -13.14 -13.05 -0.20
C ASN A 245 -14.59 -12.58 -0.43
N LYS A 246 -15.12 -12.88 -1.62
CA LYS A 246 -16.47 -12.50 -2.04
C LYS A 246 -17.19 -13.69 -2.66
N SER A 247 -17.14 -14.84 -1.98
CA SER A 247 -17.71 -16.13 -2.41
C SER A 247 -17.83 -17.12 -1.24
N GLY A 248 -18.61 -18.19 -1.42
CA GLY A 248 -18.75 -19.25 -0.43
C GLY A 248 -17.71 -20.37 -0.55
N ASN A 249 -17.49 -21.10 0.55
CA ASN A 249 -16.69 -22.33 0.58
C ASN A 249 -15.23 -22.20 0.13
N THR A 250 -14.61 -21.03 0.32
CA THR A 250 -13.19 -20.80 0.00
C THR A 250 -12.30 -21.16 1.19
N THR A 251 -11.08 -21.64 0.93
CA THR A 251 -10.08 -21.95 1.95
C THR A 251 -8.84 -21.07 1.79
N TYR A 252 -8.39 -20.46 2.89
CA TYR A 252 -7.13 -19.72 3.00
C TYR A 252 -6.26 -20.40 4.04
N LYS A 253 -5.17 -21.05 3.62
CA LYS A 253 -4.37 -21.93 4.46
C LYS A 253 -2.87 -21.64 4.44
N ASP A 254 -2.23 -21.55 5.60
CA ASP A 254 -0.76 -21.49 5.72
C ASP A 254 -0.09 -20.38 4.88
N ASN A 255 -0.80 -19.26 4.63
CA ASN A 255 -0.23 -18.11 3.93
C ASN A 255 0.54 -17.21 4.91
N MET A 256 1.54 -16.50 4.39
CA MET A 256 2.39 -15.58 5.15
C MET A 256 2.14 -14.13 4.69
N PHE A 257 1.79 -13.23 5.61
CA PHE A 257 1.61 -11.80 5.39
C PHE A 257 2.70 -11.01 6.13
N TYR A 258 3.66 -10.47 5.39
CA TYR A 258 4.79 -9.72 5.95
C TYR A 258 4.60 -8.23 5.69
N GLU A 259 4.48 -7.44 6.76
CA GLU A 259 4.35 -5.98 6.77
C GLU A 259 3.27 -5.42 5.82
N CYS A 260 2.20 -6.19 5.64
CA CYS A 260 1.08 -5.81 4.80
C CYS A 260 0.14 -4.87 5.55
N THR A 261 -0.05 -3.65 5.04
CA THR A 261 -1.05 -2.71 5.55
C THR A 261 -2.40 -3.03 4.93
N GLY A 262 -3.24 -3.76 5.65
CA GLY A 262 -4.52 -4.28 5.18
C GLY A 262 -4.88 -5.59 5.86
N THR A 263 -5.88 -6.31 5.35
CA THR A 263 -6.44 -7.51 6.00
C THR A 263 -6.75 -8.64 5.03
N LEU A 264 -6.84 -9.86 5.56
CA LEU A 264 -7.62 -10.93 4.99
C LEU A 264 -9.09 -10.70 5.38
N THR A 265 -9.91 -10.22 4.44
CA THR A 265 -11.32 -9.93 4.69
C THR A 265 -12.24 -10.99 4.08
N MET A 266 -13.10 -11.56 4.92
CA MET A 266 -14.27 -12.36 4.52
C MET A 266 -15.43 -11.44 4.11
N ARG A 267 -15.24 -10.70 3.01
CA ARG A 267 -16.05 -9.51 2.68
C ARG A 267 -17.49 -9.85 2.33
N HIS A 268 -17.70 -10.91 1.56
CA HIS A 268 -19.00 -11.50 1.26
C HIS A 268 -18.88 -13.04 1.15
N GLY A 269 -20.03 -13.72 1.23
CA GLY A 269 -20.10 -15.18 1.15
C GLY A 269 -19.87 -15.86 2.50
N SER A 270 -20.29 -17.12 2.59
CA SER A 270 -20.35 -17.88 3.84
C SER A 270 -19.48 -19.14 3.77
N ASN A 271 -19.21 -19.77 4.92
CA ASN A 271 -18.48 -21.03 4.99
C ASN A 271 -17.02 -20.92 4.48
N THR A 272 -16.37 -19.79 4.75
CA THR A 272 -14.93 -19.60 4.47
C THR A 272 -14.12 -20.24 5.59
N HIS A 273 -13.04 -20.93 5.22
CA HIS A 273 -12.12 -21.57 6.16
C HIS A 273 -10.75 -20.88 6.12
N VAL A 274 -10.35 -20.24 7.21
CA VAL A 274 -9.10 -19.50 7.37
C VAL A 274 -8.25 -20.20 8.43
N GLU A 275 -7.20 -20.90 8.00
CA GLU A 275 -6.42 -21.81 8.84
C GLU A 275 -4.91 -21.57 8.75
N GLY A 276 -4.19 -21.52 9.87
CA GLY A 276 -2.72 -21.62 9.85
C GLY A 276 -1.97 -20.42 9.28
N ASN A 277 -2.66 -19.32 8.95
CA ASN A 277 -2.02 -18.16 8.34
C ASN A 277 -1.19 -17.37 9.37
N VAL A 278 -0.09 -16.78 8.92
CA VAL A 278 0.87 -16.03 9.73
C VAL A 278 0.92 -14.57 9.28
N PHE A 279 0.76 -13.65 10.22
CA PHE A 279 0.79 -12.20 10.00
C PHE A 279 1.92 -11.57 10.83
N ILE A 280 2.94 -11.04 10.17
CA ILE A 280 4.06 -10.33 10.81
C ILE A 280 3.91 -8.85 10.49
N GLY A 281 3.53 -8.05 11.48
CA GLY A 281 3.32 -6.61 11.33
C GLY A 281 4.55 -5.75 11.63
N ASN A 282 5.49 -6.23 12.44
CA ASN A 282 6.68 -5.49 12.90
C ASN A 282 6.35 -4.09 13.49
N ASN A 283 5.18 -3.94 14.10
CA ASN A 283 4.67 -2.67 14.61
C ASN A 283 4.49 -1.57 13.54
N LYS A 284 4.52 -1.94 12.26
CA LYS A 284 4.30 -1.00 11.16
C LYS A 284 2.86 -0.49 11.20
N PRO A 285 2.62 0.83 11.11
CA PRO A 285 1.29 1.43 11.10
C PRO A 285 0.32 0.76 10.13
N SER A 286 -0.93 0.59 10.56
CA SER A 286 -2.03 0.05 9.73
C SER A 286 -1.86 -1.40 9.24
N THR A 287 -0.93 -2.17 9.81
CA THR A 287 -0.85 -3.62 9.58
C THR A 287 -2.01 -4.33 10.26
N GLY A 288 -2.77 -5.13 9.49
CA GLY A 288 -3.98 -5.79 9.98
C GLY A 288 -3.90 -7.31 9.85
N GLY A 289 -4.89 -7.99 10.42
CA GLY A 289 -5.01 -9.44 10.36
C GLY A 289 -6.27 -9.88 9.64
N ILE A 290 -7.23 -10.42 10.40
CA ILE A 290 -8.40 -11.11 9.86
C ILE A 290 -9.68 -10.35 10.17
N ARG A 291 -10.53 -10.13 9.15
CA ARG A 291 -11.85 -9.50 9.29
C ARG A 291 -12.98 -10.47 8.92
N VAL A 292 -13.83 -10.75 9.90
CA VAL A 292 -14.98 -11.68 9.87
C VAL A 292 -16.29 -10.92 9.63
N ILE A 293 -17.02 -11.34 8.60
CA ILE A 293 -18.35 -10.87 8.21
C ILE A 293 -19.13 -12.09 7.69
N ASN A 294 -20.46 -12.02 7.63
CA ASN A 294 -21.32 -13.07 7.08
C ASN A 294 -21.30 -14.39 7.90
N GLY A 295 -21.99 -15.43 7.41
CA GLY A 295 -22.26 -16.65 8.18
C GLY A 295 -21.23 -17.78 8.03
N GLN A 296 -21.18 -18.65 9.04
CA GLN A 296 -20.47 -19.94 9.07
C GLN A 296 -18.96 -19.83 8.80
N GLN A 297 -18.34 -18.71 9.17
CA GLN A 297 -16.90 -18.53 8.98
C GLN A 297 -16.12 -19.36 10.01
N THR A 298 -15.04 -19.99 9.58
CA THR A 298 -14.11 -20.70 10.45
C THR A 298 -12.75 -20.02 10.40
N VAL A 299 -12.26 -19.52 11.53
CA VAL A 299 -10.96 -18.87 11.70
C VAL A 299 -10.19 -19.60 12.78
N ILE A 300 -9.26 -20.46 12.36
CA ILE A 300 -8.56 -21.36 13.29
C ILE A 300 -7.06 -21.37 13.12
N ASN A 301 -6.33 -21.55 14.21
CA ASN A 301 -4.89 -21.82 14.16
C ASN A 301 -4.04 -20.72 13.49
N ASN A 302 -4.51 -19.47 13.43
CA ASN A 302 -3.78 -18.37 12.81
C ASN A 302 -2.89 -17.66 13.84
N TYR A 303 -1.76 -17.11 13.38
CA TYR A 303 -0.80 -16.39 14.21
C TYR A 303 -0.61 -14.95 13.72
N GLY A 304 -0.68 -13.97 14.62
CA GLY A 304 -0.37 -12.57 14.34
C GLY A 304 0.61 -12.00 15.35
N VAL A 305 1.55 -11.17 14.90
CA VAL A 305 2.51 -10.47 15.77
C VAL A 305 2.72 -9.03 15.33
N GLY A 306 2.69 -8.08 16.27
CA GLY A 306 3.04 -6.68 16.00
C GLY A 306 2.10 -5.97 15.02
N LEU A 307 0.80 -6.28 15.03
CA LEU A 307 -0.20 -5.70 14.13
C LEU A 307 -0.85 -4.46 14.76
N THR A 308 -0.77 -3.31 14.11
CA THR A 308 -1.16 -2.00 14.70
C THR A 308 -2.39 -1.36 14.07
N GLY A 309 -3.01 -1.99 13.07
CA GLY A 309 -4.22 -1.50 12.44
C GLY A 309 -5.39 -1.44 13.41
N TYR A 310 -6.25 -0.44 13.25
CA TYR A 310 -7.45 -0.22 14.06
C TYR A 310 -8.71 -0.29 13.20
N ARG A 311 -9.88 -0.26 13.86
CA ARG A 311 -11.19 -0.34 13.23
C ARG A 311 -11.30 -1.63 12.42
N PHE A 312 -11.67 -1.53 11.15
CA PHE A 312 -11.74 -2.65 10.23
C PHE A 312 -10.38 -3.29 9.90
N ARG A 313 -9.27 -2.70 10.34
CA ARG A 313 -7.88 -3.19 10.17
C ARG A 313 -7.28 -3.78 11.44
N GLY A 314 -8.09 -4.03 12.46
CA GLY A 314 -7.65 -4.73 13.67
C GLY A 314 -6.85 -6.00 13.34
N ALA A 315 -6.03 -6.43 14.30
CA ALA A 315 -5.38 -7.74 14.25
C ALA A 315 -6.42 -8.86 14.10
N PHE A 316 -7.55 -8.70 14.78
CA PHE A 316 -8.76 -9.47 14.53
C PHE A 316 -10.00 -8.58 14.63
N VAL A 317 -10.92 -8.73 13.68
CA VAL A 317 -12.16 -7.94 13.61
C VAL A 317 -13.34 -8.85 13.34
N MET A 318 -14.38 -8.74 14.17
CA MET A 318 -15.71 -9.31 13.91
C MET A 318 -16.70 -8.16 13.77
N MET A 319 -17.33 -8.04 12.60
CA MET A 319 -18.19 -6.90 12.29
C MET A 319 -19.65 -7.09 12.70
N ASN A 320 -20.34 -5.98 12.94
CA ASN A 320 -21.80 -5.92 12.84
C ASN A 320 -22.25 -6.02 11.36
N GLY A 321 -23.44 -6.57 11.15
CA GLY A 321 -24.10 -6.63 9.84
C GLY A 321 -25.28 -5.66 9.73
N VAL A 322 -25.83 -5.56 8.52
CA VAL A 322 -27.06 -4.85 8.22
C VAL A 322 -28.24 -5.85 8.31
N PRO A 323 -29.30 -5.56 9.09
CA PRO A 323 -30.50 -6.39 9.10
C PRO A 323 -31.11 -6.49 7.70
N ASN A 324 -31.48 -7.70 7.26
CA ASN A 324 -31.98 -7.94 5.89
C ASN A 324 -31.06 -7.35 4.80
N SER A 325 -29.75 -7.49 5.01
CA SER A 325 -28.71 -6.89 4.17
C SER A 325 -28.92 -7.16 2.67
N PRO A 326 -28.86 -6.13 1.82
CA PRO A 326 -28.60 -6.32 0.40
C PRO A 326 -27.28 -7.05 0.14
N ILE A 327 -27.16 -7.74 -1.00
CA ILE A 327 -26.02 -8.62 -1.30
C ILE A 327 -24.65 -7.90 -1.31
N ASN A 328 -24.64 -6.61 -1.65
CA ASN A 328 -23.45 -5.77 -1.70
C ASN A 328 -23.15 -5.03 -0.38
N ARG A 329 -23.98 -5.20 0.65
CA ARG A 329 -23.74 -4.67 2.01
C ARG A 329 -23.05 -5.72 2.89
N TYR A 330 -23.26 -5.66 4.19
CA TYR A 330 -22.61 -6.52 5.18
C TYR A 330 -23.66 -7.44 5.80
N HIS A 331 -23.59 -8.76 5.59
CA HIS A 331 -24.48 -9.67 6.30
C HIS A 331 -23.99 -9.88 7.72
N GLN A 332 -24.95 -10.13 8.62
CA GLN A 332 -24.71 -10.49 10.02
C GLN A 332 -23.71 -11.64 10.14
N VAL A 333 -22.84 -11.57 11.15
CA VAL A 333 -22.01 -12.70 11.55
C VAL A 333 -22.89 -13.72 12.28
N VAL A 334 -22.96 -14.94 11.74
CA VAL A 334 -23.80 -16.02 12.27
C VAL A 334 -22.99 -17.31 12.27
N ASP A 335 -23.03 -18.09 13.36
CA ASP A 335 -22.36 -19.40 13.45
C ASP A 335 -20.84 -19.34 13.16
N ALA A 336 -20.17 -18.25 13.55
CA ALA A 336 -18.72 -18.14 13.35
C ALA A 336 -17.94 -18.93 14.41
N LYS A 337 -16.87 -19.62 13.99
CA LYS A 337 -15.96 -20.35 14.87
C LYS A 337 -14.57 -19.72 14.84
N ILE A 338 -14.16 -19.13 15.96
CA ILE A 338 -12.85 -18.49 16.12
C ILE A 338 -12.06 -19.27 17.18
N ALA A 339 -11.12 -20.12 16.77
CA ALA A 339 -10.46 -21.02 17.72
C ALA A 339 -8.96 -21.18 17.53
N ASN A 340 -8.21 -21.37 18.61
CA ASN A 340 -6.78 -21.70 18.55
C ASN A 340 -5.93 -20.66 17.80
N ASN A 341 -6.33 -19.38 17.78
CA ASN A 341 -5.51 -18.33 17.19
C ASN A 341 -4.56 -17.75 18.26
N THR A 342 -3.41 -17.23 17.85
CA THR A 342 -2.44 -16.53 18.71
C THR A 342 -2.15 -15.15 18.16
N PHE A 343 -2.38 -14.10 18.95
CA PHE A 343 -2.02 -12.73 18.63
C PHE A 343 -1.10 -12.18 19.71
N ILE A 344 0.12 -11.81 19.34
CA ILE A 344 1.17 -11.32 20.24
C ILE A 344 1.46 -9.84 19.92
N ASP A 345 1.48 -8.99 20.93
CA ASP A 345 1.78 -7.55 20.83
C ASP A 345 1.06 -6.88 19.65
N CYS A 346 -0.23 -7.20 19.53
CA CYS A 346 -1.14 -6.59 18.56
C CYS A 346 -2.00 -5.53 19.24
N ASP A 347 -2.39 -4.48 18.52
CA ASP A 347 -3.01 -3.30 19.13
C ASP A 347 -4.51 -3.43 19.36
N HIS A 348 -5.22 -4.07 18.43
CA HIS A 348 -6.67 -4.01 18.39
C HIS A 348 -7.32 -5.36 18.04
N ILE A 349 -8.12 -5.88 18.98
CA ILE A 349 -9.10 -6.95 18.77
C ILE A 349 -10.49 -6.34 18.87
N GLN A 350 -11.26 -6.38 17.79
CA GLN A 350 -12.51 -5.62 17.69
C GLN A 350 -13.73 -6.51 17.47
N LEU A 351 -14.74 -6.34 18.32
CA LEU A 351 -16.01 -7.08 18.26
C LEU A 351 -17.17 -6.13 18.00
N CYS A 352 -18.10 -6.56 17.15
CA CYS A 352 -19.22 -5.76 16.67
C CYS A 352 -18.78 -4.50 15.90
N ALA A 353 -17.56 -4.53 15.31
CA ALA A 353 -16.95 -3.38 14.68
C ALA A 353 -17.84 -2.79 13.57
N GLY A 354 -17.89 -1.46 13.50
CA GLY A 354 -18.75 -0.72 12.58
C GLY A 354 -20.22 -0.65 13.00
N SER A 355 -20.58 -1.00 14.25
CA SER A 355 -21.94 -0.81 14.74
C SER A 355 -22.39 0.65 14.58
N ASP A 356 -23.54 0.83 13.92
CA ASP A 356 -24.21 2.10 13.72
C ASP A 356 -25.70 1.87 13.44
N ALA A 357 -26.44 2.93 13.10
CA ALA A 357 -27.86 2.83 12.82
C ALA A 357 -28.21 1.88 11.65
N GLU A 358 -27.31 1.70 10.67
CA GLU A 358 -27.49 0.78 9.55
C GLU A 358 -26.98 -0.63 9.91
N ARG A 359 -25.76 -0.72 10.46
CA ARG A 359 -25.08 -1.95 10.86
C ARG A 359 -25.45 -2.32 12.30
N SER A 360 -26.71 -2.65 12.51
CA SER A 360 -27.29 -2.94 13.84
C SER A 360 -27.51 -4.43 14.12
N ALA A 361 -27.11 -5.34 13.22
CA ALA A 361 -27.20 -6.78 13.44
C ALA A 361 -25.91 -7.32 14.08
N VAL A 362 -25.94 -7.56 15.39
CA VAL A 362 -24.81 -8.09 16.17
C VAL A 362 -24.47 -9.55 15.81
N PRO A 363 -23.24 -10.02 16.06
CA PRO A 363 -22.88 -11.43 15.90
C PRO A 363 -23.78 -12.36 16.73
N VAL A 364 -24.16 -13.51 16.17
CA VAL A 364 -25.01 -14.51 16.85
C VAL A 364 -24.48 -15.93 16.67
N ASN A 365 -24.83 -16.81 17.61
CA ASN A 365 -24.47 -18.24 17.62
C ASN A 365 -22.98 -18.53 17.37
N SER A 366 -22.10 -17.61 17.75
CA SER A 366 -20.68 -17.69 17.43
C SER A 366 -19.87 -18.14 18.65
N VAL A 367 -18.68 -18.69 18.41
CA VAL A 367 -17.77 -19.17 19.45
C VAL A 367 -16.39 -18.55 19.28
N MET A 368 -15.79 -18.14 20.39
CA MET A 368 -14.38 -17.75 20.47
C MET A 368 -13.71 -18.58 21.58
N GLU A 369 -12.89 -19.56 21.20
CA GLU A 369 -12.33 -20.53 22.15
C GLU A 369 -10.85 -20.86 21.97
N ASN A 370 -10.15 -21.14 23.07
CA ASN A 370 -8.75 -21.58 23.08
C ASN A 370 -7.79 -20.62 22.34
N ASN A 371 -8.11 -19.32 22.26
CA ASN A 371 -7.23 -18.33 21.63
C ASN A 371 -6.24 -17.75 22.65
N VAL A 372 -5.13 -17.20 22.18
CA VAL A 372 -4.16 -16.43 22.96
C VAL A 372 -4.13 -14.99 22.43
N PHE A 373 -4.42 -14.02 23.28
CA PHE A 373 -4.34 -12.59 22.99
C PHE A 373 -3.40 -11.96 24.01
N TYR A 374 -2.11 -11.88 23.68
CA TYR A 374 -1.06 -11.48 24.61
C TYR A 374 -0.46 -10.14 24.18
N SER A 375 -0.46 -9.15 25.05
CA SER A 375 0.22 -7.87 24.85
C SER A 375 0.99 -7.51 26.10
N THR A 376 2.19 -6.97 25.93
CA THR A 376 3.08 -6.60 27.03
C THR A 376 2.81 -5.22 27.64
N ASP A 377 2.07 -4.36 26.95
CA ASP A 377 1.86 -2.96 27.34
C ASP A 377 0.41 -2.44 27.18
N ARG A 378 -0.54 -3.26 26.68
CA ARG A 378 -1.92 -2.82 26.47
C ARG A 378 -2.94 -3.41 27.45
N LYS A 379 -3.54 -2.50 28.22
CA LYS A 379 -4.73 -2.77 29.03
C LYS A 379 -5.99 -2.98 28.17
N ASN A 380 -6.22 -2.08 27.21
CA ASN A 380 -7.44 -2.05 26.39
C ASN A 380 -7.21 -2.70 25.02
N LEU A 381 -6.93 -4.01 25.02
CA LEU A 381 -6.72 -4.77 23.78
C LEU A 381 -8.03 -4.97 22.99
N PHE A 382 -9.12 -5.22 23.72
CA PHE A 382 -10.43 -5.42 23.13
C PHE A 382 -11.19 -4.10 23.01
N THR A 383 -11.87 -3.90 21.88
CA THR A 383 -12.89 -2.87 21.72
C THR A 383 -14.21 -3.53 21.34
N VAL A 384 -15.23 -3.31 22.16
CA VAL A 384 -16.59 -3.85 21.99
C VAL A 384 -17.53 -2.71 21.63
N TYR A 385 -18.12 -2.78 20.44
CA TYR A 385 -18.93 -1.70 19.88
C TYR A 385 -20.45 -1.90 20.09
N ASP A 386 -20.88 -3.12 20.44
CA ASP A 386 -22.30 -3.50 20.58
C ASP A 386 -22.45 -4.74 21.46
N ASP A 387 -23.66 -5.26 21.63
CA ASP A 387 -23.92 -6.50 22.38
C ASP A 387 -23.13 -7.69 21.80
N ILE A 388 -22.42 -8.39 22.68
CA ILE A 388 -21.60 -9.58 22.39
C ILE A 388 -22.18 -10.86 22.98
N SER A 389 -23.41 -10.83 23.52
CA SER A 389 -24.08 -12.00 24.11
C SER A 389 -24.26 -13.19 23.14
N GLY A 390 -24.25 -12.92 21.83
CA GLY A 390 -24.28 -13.92 20.77
C GLY A 390 -22.94 -14.65 20.53
N ILE A 391 -21.88 -14.30 21.27
CA ILE A 391 -20.55 -14.91 21.18
C ILE A 391 -20.26 -15.64 22.49
N THR A 392 -20.06 -16.96 22.41
CA THR A 392 -19.63 -17.75 23.57
C THR A 392 -18.11 -17.76 23.66
N PHE A 393 -17.56 -17.32 24.79
CA PHE A 393 -16.12 -17.34 25.07
C PHE A 393 -15.73 -18.55 25.92
N LYS A 394 -14.64 -19.26 25.56
CA LYS A 394 -14.16 -20.44 26.32
C LYS A 394 -12.64 -20.55 26.31
N LYS A 395 -12.01 -20.64 27.49
CA LYS A 395 -10.59 -21.01 27.64
C LYS A 395 -9.63 -20.14 26.80
N ASN A 396 -9.98 -18.88 26.58
CA ASN A 396 -9.06 -17.94 25.95
C ASN A 396 -8.04 -17.48 26.99
N ILE A 397 -6.81 -17.16 26.57
CA ILE A 397 -5.77 -16.64 27.44
C ILE A 397 -5.48 -15.20 27.04
N ILE A 398 -5.41 -14.31 28.03
CA ILE A 398 -4.98 -12.93 27.88
C ILE A 398 -3.81 -12.62 28.82
N SER A 399 -3.04 -11.58 28.50
CA SER A 399 -1.97 -11.12 29.40
C SER A 399 -2.55 -10.62 30.75
N PRO A 400 -1.77 -10.62 31.84
CA PRO A 400 -2.28 -10.15 33.14
C PRO A 400 -2.71 -8.68 33.17
N ILE A 401 -2.15 -7.83 32.30
CA ILE A 401 -2.50 -6.40 32.24
C ILE A 401 -3.76 -6.13 31.41
N THR A 402 -4.13 -7.04 30.50
CA THR A 402 -5.26 -6.86 29.58
C THR A 402 -6.58 -7.01 30.32
N GLU A 403 -7.50 -6.05 30.13
CA GLU A 403 -8.86 -6.14 30.67
C GLU A 403 -9.66 -7.24 29.98
N SER A 404 -10.30 -8.10 30.77
CA SER A 404 -11.20 -9.12 30.24
C SER A 404 -12.55 -8.53 29.87
N ILE A 405 -13.11 -8.98 28.74
CA ILE A 405 -14.46 -8.61 28.27
C ILE A 405 -15.54 -9.63 28.67
N ASP A 406 -15.13 -10.75 29.26
CA ASP A 406 -16.04 -11.79 29.78
C ASP A 406 -15.45 -12.43 31.05
N ALA A 407 -16.32 -12.76 32.01
CA ALA A 407 -15.87 -13.20 33.34
C ALA A 407 -15.36 -14.65 33.40
N GLU A 408 -15.82 -15.53 32.50
CA GLU A 408 -15.57 -16.99 32.59
C GLU A 408 -14.82 -17.54 31.38
N GLY A 409 -14.88 -16.86 30.24
CA GLY A 409 -14.33 -17.29 28.97
C GLY A 409 -12.85 -16.95 28.75
N PHE A 410 -12.25 -16.15 29.65
CA PHE A 410 -10.86 -15.71 29.59
C PHE A 410 -10.10 -15.99 30.89
N GLU A 411 -8.86 -16.47 30.76
CA GLU A 411 -7.89 -16.63 31.83
C GLU A 411 -6.75 -15.61 31.64
N GLN A 412 -6.55 -14.74 32.61
CA GLN A 412 -5.36 -13.89 32.68
C GLN A 412 -4.17 -14.72 33.14
N LYS A 413 -3.14 -14.82 32.32
CA LYS A 413 -1.98 -15.68 32.61
C LYS A 413 -0.70 -15.08 32.05
N GLU A 414 0.34 -15.04 32.87
CA GLU A 414 1.69 -14.71 32.42
C GLU A 414 2.22 -15.84 31.54
N LEU A 415 2.69 -15.52 30.34
CA LEU A 415 3.22 -16.48 29.38
C LEU A 415 4.70 -16.23 29.13
N LYS A 416 5.49 -17.30 29.11
CA LYS A 416 6.86 -17.25 28.59
C LYS A 416 6.80 -17.43 27.08
N LEU A 417 7.31 -16.46 26.34
CA LEU A 417 7.43 -16.53 24.89
C LEU A 417 8.81 -17.09 24.52
N VAL A 418 8.85 -18.01 23.55
CA VAL A 418 10.06 -18.62 23.01
C VAL A 418 10.06 -18.45 21.49
N GLU A 419 11.20 -18.03 20.96
CA GLU A 419 11.42 -17.90 19.53
C GLU A 419 11.59 -19.27 18.89
N ASN A 420 10.91 -19.52 17.77
CA ASN A 420 11.10 -20.73 16.97
C ASN A 420 12.20 -20.55 15.91
N ASP A 421 12.46 -21.60 15.12
CA ASP A 421 13.48 -21.56 14.05
C ASP A 421 13.19 -20.52 12.94
N ALA A 422 11.95 -20.05 12.84
CA ALA A 422 11.53 -19.01 11.91
C ALA A 422 11.58 -17.58 12.50
N GLY A 423 12.08 -17.41 13.72
CA GLY A 423 12.17 -16.13 14.40
C GLY A 423 10.86 -15.61 15.01
N LEU A 424 9.85 -16.48 15.13
CA LEU A 424 8.52 -16.11 15.64
C LEU A 424 8.37 -16.47 17.13
N LEU A 425 7.84 -15.53 17.91
CA LEU A 425 7.61 -15.69 19.35
C LEU A 425 6.32 -16.46 19.63
N LEU A 426 6.42 -17.65 20.24
CA LEU A 426 5.29 -18.50 20.59
C LEU A 426 5.22 -18.74 22.10
N PRO A 427 4.00 -18.87 22.67
CA PRO A 427 3.86 -19.19 24.08
C PRO A 427 4.28 -20.63 24.39
N GLU A 428 5.17 -20.78 25.38
CA GLU A 428 5.63 -22.09 25.85
C GLU A 428 4.61 -22.77 26.76
N GLY A 429 4.46 -24.09 26.64
CA GLY A 429 3.71 -24.92 27.61
C GLY A 429 2.19 -24.92 27.45
N LEU A 430 1.64 -24.32 26.38
CA LEU A 430 0.22 -24.39 26.06
C LEU A 430 -0.08 -25.60 25.16
N LYS A 431 -0.91 -26.54 25.63
CA LYS A 431 -1.37 -27.69 24.83
C LYS A 431 -2.79 -27.46 24.35
N GLY A 432 -2.99 -27.44 23.03
CA GLY A 432 -4.32 -27.28 22.43
C GLY A 432 -4.95 -25.90 22.62
N ILE A 433 -4.16 -24.89 22.98
CA ILE A 433 -4.54 -23.48 23.11
C ILE A 433 -3.53 -22.65 22.30
N GLY A 434 -4.03 -21.67 21.56
CA GLY A 434 -3.25 -20.88 20.61
C GLY A 434 -2.88 -21.65 19.35
N ALA A 435 -2.19 -20.95 18.46
CA ALA A 435 -1.76 -21.44 17.16
C ALA A 435 -0.57 -22.39 17.28
N THR A 436 -0.61 -23.46 16.48
CA THR A 436 0.51 -24.34 16.17
C THR A 436 0.92 -24.05 14.73
N LEU A 437 2.13 -23.53 14.54
CA LEU A 437 2.63 -23.18 13.22
C LEU A 437 2.96 -24.44 12.41
N SER A 438 2.76 -24.36 11.09
CA SER A 438 3.18 -25.41 10.15
C SER A 438 4.70 -25.52 10.11
N ASP A 439 5.23 -26.74 9.98
CA ASP A 439 6.66 -26.98 9.75
C ASP A 439 7.14 -26.42 8.40
N ASN A 440 6.22 -26.19 7.46
CA ASN A 440 6.49 -25.69 6.11
C ASN A 440 5.83 -24.33 5.91
N LEU A 441 6.29 -23.30 6.62
CA LEU A 441 5.82 -21.93 6.44
C LEU A 441 6.16 -21.40 5.05
N ALA A 442 5.22 -20.67 4.44
CA ALA A 442 5.53 -19.88 3.26
C ALA A 442 6.58 -18.82 3.62
N SER A 443 7.63 -18.75 2.82
CA SER A 443 8.75 -17.83 2.97
C SER A 443 9.06 -17.14 1.64
N LYS A 444 9.88 -16.09 1.69
CA LYS A 444 10.31 -15.37 0.48
C LYS A 444 11.15 -16.28 -0.44
N GLU A 445 11.84 -17.26 0.13
CA GLU A 445 12.73 -18.20 -0.53
C GLU A 445 11.98 -19.35 -1.19
N ASN A 446 10.93 -19.88 -0.54
CA ASN A 446 10.18 -21.04 -1.03
C ASN A 446 8.93 -20.69 -1.87
N THR A 447 8.66 -19.40 -2.09
CA THR A 447 7.57 -18.92 -2.95
C THR A 447 8.08 -18.18 -4.19
N GLY A 448 7.24 -18.09 -5.22
CA GLY A 448 7.60 -17.53 -6.52
C GLY A 448 8.70 -18.34 -7.20
N VAL A 449 9.60 -17.64 -7.91
CA VAL A 449 10.70 -18.27 -8.65
C VAL A 449 12.06 -17.95 -8.03
N SER A 450 13.01 -18.86 -8.20
CA SER A 450 14.41 -18.71 -7.73
C SER A 450 15.30 -17.95 -8.72
N TRP A 451 14.91 -17.88 -9.99
CA TRP A 451 15.69 -17.26 -11.08
C TRP A 451 15.33 -15.80 -11.35
N TYR A 452 14.37 -15.23 -10.61
CA TYR A 452 14.01 -13.81 -10.67
C TYR A 452 14.17 -13.17 -9.29
N SER A 453 14.85 -12.02 -9.23
CA SER A 453 15.16 -11.35 -7.96
C SER A 453 13.90 -10.89 -7.25
N LYS A 454 13.88 -11.02 -5.92
CA LYS A 454 12.85 -10.47 -5.01
C LYS A 454 13.38 -9.30 -4.18
N GLU A 455 14.53 -8.74 -4.58
CA GLU A 455 15.13 -7.58 -3.91
C GLU A 455 14.35 -6.30 -4.21
N ASP A 456 14.32 -5.40 -3.22
CA ASP A 456 13.78 -4.06 -3.43
C ASP A 456 14.73 -3.24 -4.31
N THR A 457 14.21 -2.71 -5.40
CA THR A 457 14.98 -1.87 -6.34
C THR A 457 14.66 -0.38 -6.21
N GLU A 458 13.77 0.00 -5.29
CA GLU A 458 13.47 1.41 -5.02
C GLU A 458 14.62 2.05 -4.23
N VAL A 459 15.24 3.09 -4.81
CA VAL A 459 16.31 3.84 -4.18
C VAL A 459 15.73 4.92 -3.26
N ALA A 460 16.14 4.96 -2.01
CA ALA A 460 15.70 5.99 -1.07
C ALA A 460 16.44 7.33 -1.29
N LEU A 461 15.81 8.43 -0.89
CA LEU A 461 16.47 9.74 -0.81
C LEU A 461 17.70 9.68 0.11
N ASN A 462 18.70 10.52 -0.14
CA ASN A 462 19.91 10.65 0.69
C ASN A 462 20.81 9.40 0.79
N THR A 463 20.75 8.48 -0.17
CA THR A 463 21.55 7.24 -0.15
C THR A 463 22.72 7.21 -1.14
N GLY A 464 22.73 8.14 -2.09
CA GLY A 464 23.75 8.25 -3.14
C GLY A 464 24.92 9.13 -2.73
N LYS A 465 25.70 9.56 -3.73
CA LYS A 465 26.91 10.38 -3.49
C LYS A 465 26.54 11.85 -3.31
N LYS A 466 27.38 12.56 -2.56
CA LYS A 466 27.36 14.03 -2.48
C LYS A 466 28.07 14.63 -3.69
N VAL A 467 27.44 15.60 -4.35
CA VAL A 467 27.98 16.31 -5.52
C VAL A 467 27.90 17.81 -5.27
N GLN A 468 29.04 18.49 -5.25
CA GLN A 468 29.08 19.96 -5.15
C GLN A 468 28.61 20.56 -6.48
N VAL A 469 27.79 21.60 -6.39
CA VAL A 469 27.25 22.32 -7.54
C VAL A 469 27.65 23.79 -7.39
N ALA A 470 28.52 24.26 -8.27
CA ALA A 470 28.88 25.68 -8.33
C ALA A 470 27.72 26.53 -8.88
N PRO A 471 27.62 27.82 -8.50
CA PRO A 471 26.62 28.73 -9.05
C PRO A 471 26.77 28.92 -10.55
N GLY A 472 25.65 29.18 -11.22
CA GLY A 472 25.62 29.42 -12.66
C GLY A 472 24.25 29.27 -13.26
N LEU A 473 24.05 29.86 -14.43
CA LEU A 473 22.80 29.79 -15.17
C LEU A 473 22.43 28.31 -15.46
N ASN A 474 21.29 27.87 -14.93
CA ASN A 474 20.81 26.48 -15.04
C ASN A 474 21.77 25.42 -14.47
N ALA A 475 22.73 25.79 -13.61
CA ALA A 475 23.67 24.83 -13.02
C ALA A 475 22.92 23.73 -12.25
N LEU A 476 21.89 24.11 -11.48
CA LEU A 476 21.04 23.17 -10.77
C LEU A 476 20.29 22.22 -11.71
N VAL A 477 19.72 22.73 -12.80
CA VAL A 477 19.04 21.92 -13.83
C VAL A 477 20.00 20.88 -14.43
N ALA A 478 21.22 21.30 -14.77
CA ALA A 478 22.24 20.40 -15.31
C ALA A 478 22.70 19.36 -14.29
N ALA A 479 22.88 19.76 -13.02
CA ALA A 479 23.29 18.86 -11.95
C ALA A 479 22.24 17.77 -11.68
N VAL A 480 20.94 18.12 -11.65
CA VAL A 480 19.85 17.15 -11.48
C VAL A 480 19.72 16.23 -12.69
N ALA A 481 19.89 16.74 -13.91
CA ALA A 481 19.84 15.90 -15.11
C ALA A 481 20.99 14.87 -15.19
N ASN A 482 22.15 15.19 -14.58
CA ASN A 482 23.33 14.33 -14.56
C ASN A 482 23.48 13.49 -13.27
N SER A 483 22.54 13.60 -12.32
CA SER A 483 22.60 12.86 -11.06
C SER A 483 22.01 11.46 -11.19
N ASN A 484 22.38 10.57 -10.26
CA ASN A 484 21.75 9.27 -10.11
C ASN A 484 20.68 9.31 -9.02
N ALA A 485 19.79 8.31 -9.01
CA ALA A 485 18.85 8.10 -7.92
C ALA A 485 19.57 8.03 -6.56
N GLY A 486 19.08 8.78 -5.58
CA GLY A 486 19.61 8.84 -4.22
C GLY A 486 20.71 9.89 -4.01
N ASP A 487 21.31 10.46 -5.06
CA ASP A 487 22.38 11.45 -4.95
C ASP A 487 21.94 12.69 -4.14
N ILE A 488 22.93 13.41 -3.62
CA ILE A 488 22.75 14.63 -2.81
C ILE A 488 23.53 15.76 -3.49
N LEU A 489 22.83 16.74 -4.04
CA LEU A 489 23.42 17.94 -4.60
C LEU A 489 23.64 18.97 -3.49
N VAL A 490 24.87 19.46 -3.35
CA VAL A 490 25.24 20.45 -2.34
C VAL A 490 25.54 21.78 -3.04
N LEU A 491 24.74 22.80 -2.76
CA LEU A 491 24.89 24.15 -3.29
C LEU A 491 25.83 24.96 -2.38
N GLU A 492 26.75 25.71 -2.98
CA GLU A 492 27.67 26.59 -2.26
C GLU A 492 26.92 27.64 -1.41
N ALA A 493 27.41 27.90 -0.20
CA ALA A 493 26.75 28.77 0.78
C ALA A 493 26.70 30.24 0.30
N GLY A 494 25.59 30.92 0.55
CA GLY A 494 25.36 32.34 0.23
C GLY A 494 25.27 32.67 -1.27
N GLU A 495 25.44 31.69 -2.15
CA GLU A 495 25.49 31.89 -3.60
C GLU A 495 24.11 31.93 -4.26
N LYS A 496 24.05 32.50 -5.47
CA LYS A 496 22.83 32.65 -6.26
C LYS A 496 22.74 31.65 -7.42
N TYR A 497 21.61 30.99 -7.57
CA TYR A 497 21.34 29.99 -8.61
C TYR A 497 20.13 30.38 -9.46
N THR A 498 20.38 30.94 -10.64
CA THR A 498 19.31 31.35 -11.58
C THR A 498 18.94 30.23 -12.54
N ASN A 499 17.64 29.95 -12.67
CA ASN A 499 17.10 28.88 -13.51
C ASN A 499 16.09 29.42 -14.54
N THR A 500 16.46 29.37 -15.83
CA THR A 500 15.55 29.70 -16.94
C THR A 500 14.73 28.50 -17.42
N LYS A 501 15.00 27.32 -16.85
CA LYS A 501 14.30 26.05 -17.12
C LYS A 501 13.82 25.45 -15.80
N SER A 502 12.72 24.70 -15.87
CA SER A 502 12.28 23.88 -14.75
C SER A 502 13.22 22.69 -14.57
N VAL A 503 13.49 22.35 -13.32
CA VAL A 503 14.21 21.14 -12.90
C VAL A 503 13.24 19.96 -12.95
N ALA A 504 13.48 19.03 -13.88
CA ALA A 504 12.72 17.79 -13.98
C ALA A 504 13.25 16.77 -12.97
N VAL A 505 12.43 16.41 -11.98
CA VAL A 505 12.77 15.40 -10.96
C VAL A 505 12.17 14.06 -11.39
N ASN A 506 12.99 13.22 -12.03
CA ASN A 506 12.57 11.93 -12.59
C ASN A 506 12.97 10.73 -11.72
N HIS A 507 13.79 10.96 -10.70
CA HIS A 507 14.28 9.99 -9.74
C HIS A 507 14.39 10.63 -8.34
N PRO A 508 14.54 9.84 -7.26
CA PRO A 508 14.82 10.37 -5.92
C PRO A 508 16.10 11.19 -5.91
N ILE A 509 16.03 12.45 -5.50
CA ILE A 509 17.17 13.37 -5.47
C ILE A 509 17.05 14.32 -4.28
N SER A 510 18.18 14.62 -3.65
CA SER A 510 18.26 15.59 -2.56
C SER A 510 19.05 16.82 -2.99
N ILE A 511 18.61 18.00 -2.60
CA ILE A 511 19.29 19.27 -2.85
C ILE A 511 19.41 20.00 -1.52
N LYS A 512 20.65 20.33 -1.15
CA LYS A 512 21.00 20.91 0.14
C LYS A 512 21.89 22.13 -0.03
N GLY A 513 21.65 23.21 0.71
CA GLY A 513 22.63 24.28 0.87
C GLY A 513 23.76 23.89 1.81
N ALA A 514 25.00 24.23 1.45
CA ALA A 514 26.15 24.07 2.32
C ALA A 514 25.98 24.83 3.65
N GLU A 515 26.76 24.46 4.66
CA GLU A 515 26.76 25.17 5.95
C GLU A 515 27.16 26.64 5.78
N GLY A 516 26.47 27.54 6.50
CA GLY A 516 26.60 28.99 6.35
C GLY A 516 25.30 29.61 5.86
N ASP A 517 25.42 30.74 5.15
CA ASP A 517 24.26 31.43 4.58
C ASP A 517 23.56 30.54 3.54
N LYS A 518 22.22 30.52 3.56
CA LYS A 518 21.43 29.72 2.63
C LYS A 518 21.66 30.19 1.18
N PRO A 519 21.98 29.31 0.23
CA PRO A 519 21.99 29.68 -1.18
C PRO A 519 20.57 30.04 -1.63
N THR A 520 20.49 31.04 -2.52
CA THR A 520 19.24 31.55 -3.06
C THR A 520 19.01 31.03 -4.48
N VAL A 521 17.85 30.41 -4.70
CA VAL A 521 17.46 29.82 -5.97
C VAL A 521 16.34 30.65 -6.61
N TYR A 522 16.67 31.25 -7.75
CA TYR A 522 15.78 32.05 -8.58
C TYR A 522 15.30 31.26 -9.80
N PHE A 523 14.13 31.61 -10.33
CA PHE A 523 13.59 30.95 -11.51
C PHE A 523 12.67 31.82 -12.35
N GLU A 524 12.86 31.75 -13.67
CA GLU A 524 12.13 32.56 -14.66
C GLU A 524 11.02 31.75 -15.38
N LYS A 525 10.75 30.53 -14.90
CA LYS A 525 9.67 29.67 -15.40
C LYS A 525 8.47 29.71 -14.47
N LYS A 526 7.32 29.27 -15.00
CA LYS A 526 6.10 29.10 -14.21
C LYS A 526 6.30 28.21 -12.98
N SER A 527 7.17 27.20 -13.09
CA SER A 527 7.56 26.40 -11.94
C SER A 527 9.04 26.06 -11.92
N LEU A 528 9.65 26.00 -10.73
CA LEU A 528 11.05 25.61 -10.55
C LEU A 528 11.21 24.09 -10.62
N PHE A 529 10.66 23.34 -9.67
CA PHE A 529 10.77 21.87 -9.65
C PHE A 529 9.50 21.22 -10.20
N GLN A 530 9.66 20.22 -11.07
CA GLN A 530 8.58 19.34 -11.50
C GLN A 530 8.88 17.89 -11.12
N ILE A 531 8.17 17.36 -10.13
CA ILE A 531 8.22 15.94 -9.73
C ILE A 531 7.44 15.12 -10.75
N ASN A 532 8.15 14.28 -11.51
CA ASN A 532 7.59 13.40 -12.52
C ASN A 532 7.45 11.96 -11.99
N ASN A 533 6.87 11.07 -12.80
CA ASN A 533 6.72 9.66 -12.46
C ASN A 533 8.09 9.03 -12.14
N GLY A 534 8.26 8.55 -10.90
CA GLY A 534 9.54 8.02 -10.39
C GLY A 534 10.40 9.02 -9.62
N GLY A 535 10.04 10.31 -9.64
CA GLY A 535 10.69 11.37 -8.88
C GLY A 535 10.34 11.35 -7.40
N SER A 536 11.27 11.78 -6.56
CA SER A 536 11.05 12.18 -5.16
C SER A 536 12.08 13.24 -4.81
N LEU A 537 11.75 14.15 -3.90
CA LEU A 537 12.55 15.36 -3.68
C LEU A 537 12.78 15.62 -2.19
N SER A 538 14.03 15.83 -1.81
CA SER A 538 14.42 16.39 -0.51
C SER A 538 15.07 17.76 -0.72
N LEU A 539 14.61 18.78 -0.02
CA LEU A 539 15.14 20.15 -0.05
C LEU A 539 15.56 20.54 1.35
N GLU A 540 16.80 21.02 1.51
CA GLU A 540 17.34 21.36 2.83
C GLU A 540 18.18 22.65 2.79
N ASN A 541 17.93 23.59 3.71
CA ASN A 541 18.78 24.77 3.90
C ASN A 541 18.89 25.66 2.64
N LEU A 542 17.76 26.04 2.03
CA LEU A 542 17.69 26.81 0.78
C LEU A 542 16.75 28.02 0.91
N ILE A 543 16.99 29.07 0.12
CA ILE A 543 16.01 30.14 -0.12
C ILE A 543 15.47 29.97 -1.55
N PHE A 544 14.15 29.95 -1.70
CA PHE A 544 13.45 30.03 -2.99
C PHE A 544 12.83 31.41 -3.10
N ASP A 545 13.39 32.24 -3.97
CA ASP A 545 12.93 33.61 -4.20
C ASP A 545 12.18 33.70 -5.53
N GLY A 546 10.91 34.09 -5.45
CA GLY A 546 10.01 34.21 -6.59
C GLY A 546 10.12 35.52 -7.36
N GLU A 547 11.01 36.45 -7.00
CA GLU A 547 11.09 37.79 -7.61
C GLU A 547 11.26 37.77 -9.14
N ASP A 548 12.02 36.79 -9.66
CA ASP A 548 12.30 36.63 -11.10
C ASP A 548 11.24 35.80 -11.84
N ALA A 549 10.20 35.33 -11.15
CA ALA A 549 9.16 34.53 -11.76
C ALA A 549 8.35 35.34 -12.77
N PRO A 550 7.83 34.70 -13.84
CA PRO A 550 7.08 35.43 -14.85
C PRO A 550 5.78 36.00 -14.25
N ASP A 551 5.44 37.24 -14.60
CA ASP A 551 4.17 37.88 -14.23
C ASP A 551 2.96 37.17 -14.88
N ARG A 552 2.56 36.05 -14.27
CA ARG A 552 1.50 35.16 -14.72
C ARG A 552 0.89 34.44 -13.54
N THR A 553 -0.37 34.06 -13.69
CA THR A 553 -1.12 33.35 -12.65
C THR A 553 -0.76 31.86 -12.57
N GLY A 554 -0.86 31.31 -11.36
CA GLY A 554 -0.69 29.88 -11.12
C GLY A 554 0.75 29.41 -11.07
N ASN A 555 1.72 30.32 -10.91
CA ASN A 555 3.13 29.97 -10.68
C ASN A 555 3.30 29.06 -9.46
N SER A 556 4.39 28.30 -9.40
CA SER A 556 4.75 27.58 -8.18
C SER A 556 6.23 27.26 -8.03
N VAL A 557 6.74 27.14 -6.81
CA VAL A 557 8.13 26.64 -6.64
C VAL A 557 8.19 25.17 -7.00
N ILE A 558 7.29 24.36 -6.44
CA ILE A 558 7.23 22.91 -6.67
C ILE A 558 5.92 22.57 -7.38
N THR A 559 5.98 21.66 -8.34
CA THR A 559 4.80 21.05 -8.96
C THR A 559 4.96 19.55 -9.16
N THR A 560 3.87 18.78 -9.12
CA THR A 560 3.86 17.42 -9.69
C THR A 560 3.59 17.47 -11.20
N SER A 561 3.76 16.33 -11.88
CA SER A 561 3.36 16.14 -13.27
C SER A 561 1.88 16.46 -13.48
N LYS A 562 1.55 17.14 -14.58
CA LYS A 562 0.16 17.36 -15.03
C LYS A 562 -0.49 16.09 -15.58
N TYR A 563 0.32 15.09 -15.91
CA TYR A 563 -0.09 13.77 -16.36
C TYR A 563 -0.03 12.78 -15.20
N SER A 564 -0.78 11.67 -15.32
CA SER A 564 -0.82 10.61 -14.33
C SER A 564 0.57 10.10 -13.94
N MET A 565 0.73 9.80 -12.64
CA MET A 565 1.92 9.17 -12.09
C MET A 565 1.52 7.85 -11.43
N THR A 566 2.08 6.74 -11.87
CA THR A 566 1.87 5.42 -11.25
C THR A 566 2.79 5.19 -10.05
N LYS A 567 3.97 5.82 -10.00
CA LYS A 567 4.84 5.77 -8.83
C LYS A 567 4.45 6.86 -7.84
N ASN A 568 4.29 6.48 -6.58
CA ASN A 568 4.09 7.43 -5.49
C ASN A 568 5.38 8.23 -5.30
N TYR A 569 5.28 9.48 -4.86
CA TYR A 569 6.44 10.32 -4.60
C TYR A 569 6.57 10.69 -3.12
N LYS A 570 7.76 11.15 -2.73
CA LYS A 570 8.04 11.75 -1.43
C LYS A 570 8.53 13.17 -1.62
N LEU A 571 8.11 14.07 -0.74
CA LEU A 571 8.59 15.46 -0.67
C LEU A 571 8.99 15.80 0.77
N PHE A 572 10.27 16.06 0.98
CA PHE A 572 10.80 16.54 2.26
C PHE A 572 11.37 17.95 2.07
N VAL A 573 10.96 18.87 2.92
CA VAL A 573 11.43 20.26 2.94
C VAL A 573 11.83 20.57 4.37
N ASP A 574 13.10 20.93 4.58
CA ASP A 574 13.63 21.23 5.90
C ASP A 574 14.47 22.50 5.86
N ASN A 575 14.29 23.38 6.84
CA ASN A 575 15.03 24.64 6.96
C ASN A 575 15.07 25.45 5.64
N CYS A 576 13.96 25.51 4.90
CA CYS A 576 13.87 26.25 3.65
C CYS A 576 13.03 27.51 3.80
N ASP A 577 13.38 28.56 3.05
CA ASP A 577 12.63 29.81 3.02
C ASP A 577 12.00 29.99 1.64
N PHE A 578 10.70 30.25 1.59
CA PHE A 578 9.92 30.52 0.38
C PHE A 578 9.47 31.97 0.46
N VAL A 579 10.01 32.83 -0.41
CA VAL A 579 9.85 34.28 -0.33
C VAL A 579 9.43 34.88 -1.68
N ASN A 580 8.71 36.00 -1.62
CA ASN A 580 8.31 36.81 -2.79
C ASN A 580 7.54 36.01 -3.86
N LEU A 581 6.63 35.14 -3.43
CA LEU A 581 5.76 34.38 -4.33
C LEU A 581 4.48 35.17 -4.62
N ASP A 582 4.61 36.40 -5.14
CA ASP A 582 3.49 37.35 -5.25
C ASP A 582 3.49 38.24 -6.49
N VAL A 583 4.43 38.03 -7.44
CA VAL A 583 4.50 38.77 -8.72
C VAL A 583 3.15 38.87 -9.44
N ASN A 584 2.30 37.85 -9.29
CA ASN A 584 0.89 37.88 -9.65
C ASN A 584 0.09 37.04 -8.64
N HIS A 585 -1.24 37.08 -8.71
CA HIS A 585 -2.10 36.30 -7.84
C HIS A 585 -2.01 34.79 -8.10
N SER A 586 -2.41 34.00 -7.09
CA SER A 586 -2.48 32.53 -7.18
C SER A 586 -1.12 31.87 -7.45
N TYR A 587 -0.05 32.41 -6.87
CA TYR A 587 1.28 31.81 -6.88
C TYR A 587 1.40 30.89 -5.66
N ASP A 588 1.47 29.58 -5.90
CA ASP A 588 1.50 28.57 -4.83
C ASP A 588 2.95 28.17 -4.49
N ALA A 589 3.28 27.81 -3.25
CA ALA A 589 4.60 27.20 -2.99
C ALA A 589 4.67 25.78 -3.59
N ILE A 590 3.64 24.97 -3.33
CA ILE A 590 3.53 23.58 -3.80
C ILE A 590 2.19 23.38 -4.51
N ARG A 591 2.26 22.97 -5.78
CA ARG A 591 1.09 22.67 -6.62
C ARG A 591 1.06 21.21 -7.04
N VAL A 592 0.07 20.46 -6.59
CA VAL A 592 -0.13 19.08 -7.09
C VAL A 592 -1.21 19.04 -8.18
N TYR A 593 -1.26 17.93 -8.90
CA TYR A 593 -2.21 17.63 -9.97
C TYR A 593 -2.93 16.30 -9.73
N LYS A 594 -4.06 16.14 -10.42
CA LYS A 594 -4.90 14.94 -10.39
C LYS A 594 -4.09 13.69 -10.80
N ASN A 595 -4.43 12.53 -10.25
CA ASN A 595 -3.77 11.24 -10.52
C ASN A 595 -2.29 11.21 -10.07
N THR A 596 -1.90 12.06 -9.13
CA THR A 596 -0.60 12.03 -8.45
C THR A 596 -0.80 11.78 -6.96
N PHE A 597 0.06 10.95 -6.37
CA PHE A 597 -0.08 10.51 -4.99
C PHE A 597 1.26 10.59 -4.24
N ALA A 598 1.28 11.32 -3.13
CA ALA A 598 2.42 11.38 -2.24
C ALA A 598 2.31 10.29 -1.16
N ASP A 599 3.39 9.53 -0.99
CA ASP A 599 3.53 8.68 0.20
C ASP A 599 3.74 9.56 1.43
N THR A 600 4.61 10.57 1.36
CA THR A 600 4.81 11.52 2.44
C THR A 600 5.15 12.90 1.89
N ILE A 601 4.52 13.92 2.46
CA ILE A 601 4.96 15.29 2.36
C ILE A 601 5.28 15.79 3.76
N SER A 602 6.53 16.14 4.01
CA SER A 602 6.97 16.68 5.29
C SER A 602 7.67 18.02 5.10
N ILE A 603 7.19 19.05 5.80
CA ILE A 603 7.78 20.38 5.84
C ILE A 603 8.10 20.73 7.28
N LYS A 604 9.38 20.97 7.55
CA LYS A 604 9.90 21.27 8.87
C LYS A 604 10.78 22.51 8.87
N ASN A 605 10.79 23.22 10.00
CA ASN A 605 11.73 24.30 10.28
C ASN A 605 11.78 25.39 9.18
N SER A 606 10.70 25.55 8.41
CA SER A 606 10.71 26.31 7.17
C SER A 606 9.89 27.60 7.30
N LYS A 607 10.23 28.59 6.47
CA LYS A 607 9.58 29.90 6.44
C LYS A 607 8.88 30.11 5.11
N PHE A 608 7.65 30.59 5.17
CA PHE A 608 6.84 30.95 4.01
C PHE A 608 6.40 32.39 4.19
N HIS A 609 6.95 33.32 3.42
CA HIS A 609 6.72 34.74 3.60
C HIS A 609 6.32 35.38 2.26
N THR A 610 5.16 36.02 2.24
CA THR A 610 4.63 36.74 1.07
C THR A 610 4.32 35.80 -0.08
N ILE A 611 3.15 35.18 0.00
CA ILE A 611 2.66 34.20 -0.99
C ILE A 611 1.25 34.60 -1.41
N SER A 612 1.02 34.89 -2.69
CA SER A 612 -0.31 35.32 -3.17
C SER A 612 -1.31 34.16 -3.36
N GLY A 613 -0.83 32.92 -3.43
CA GLY A 613 -1.61 31.69 -3.51
C GLY A 613 -1.57 30.88 -2.22
N ASN A 614 -1.55 29.57 -2.35
CA ASN A 614 -1.52 28.61 -1.24
C ASN A 614 -0.08 28.16 -0.96
N VAL A 615 0.20 27.72 0.25
CA VAL A 615 1.45 26.97 0.48
C VAL A 615 1.32 25.57 -0.09
N MET A 616 0.27 24.84 0.28
CA MET A 616 0.06 23.46 -0.21
C MET A 616 -1.41 23.16 -0.50
N ALA A 617 -1.67 22.69 -1.71
CA ALA A 617 -3.01 22.48 -2.26
C ALA A 617 -3.27 21.02 -2.69
N LEU A 618 -3.49 20.12 -1.73
CA LEU A 618 -3.74 18.68 -1.90
C LEU A 618 -5.24 18.35 -2.07
N ASP A 619 -5.88 19.06 -2.97
CA ASP A 619 -7.33 19.08 -3.16
C ASP A 619 -7.74 18.87 -4.63
N LYS A 620 -7.03 17.99 -5.35
CA LYS A 620 -7.23 17.81 -6.81
C LYS A 620 -8.17 16.66 -7.16
N GLU A 621 -8.46 15.80 -6.21
CA GLU A 621 -9.36 14.65 -6.36
C GLU A 621 -10.77 14.98 -5.89
N THR A 622 -11.48 15.80 -6.65
CA THR A 622 -12.79 16.38 -6.25
C THR A 622 -14.00 15.60 -6.78
N ASP A 623 -13.81 14.37 -7.25
CA ASP A 623 -14.91 13.54 -7.76
C ASP A 623 -15.70 12.84 -6.63
N ASP A 624 -15.25 12.98 -5.39
CA ASP A 624 -15.87 12.44 -4.17
C ASP A 624 -16.09 10.92 -4.18
N ILE A 625 -15.12 10.19 -4.71
CA ILE A 625 -15.09 8.71 -4.80
C ILE A 625 -13.98 8.06 -3.95
N GLY A 626 -13.46 8.77 -2.94
CA GLY A 626 -12.46 8.24 -2.01
C GLY A 626 -11.01 8.33 -2.48
N ILE A 627 -10.73 8.99 -3.61
CA ILE A 627 -9.36 9.27 -4.07
C ILE A 627 -8.84 10.53 -3.36
N TYR A 628 -7.55 10.56 -3.03
CA TYR A 628 -6.87 11.70 -2.40
C TYR A 628 -5.40 11.80 -2.85
N ASN A 629 -4.71 12.89 -2.50
CA ASN A 629 -3.39 13.20 -3.08
C ASN A 629 -2.16 12.89 -2.19
N ALA A 630 -2.33 12.63 -0.90
CA ALA A 630 -1.21 12.34 0.01
C ALA A 630 -1.61 11.46 1.19
N GLU A 631 -0.77 10.48 1.51
CA GLU A 631 -0.96 9.63 2.69
C GLU A 631 -0.59 10.36 3.98
N TYR A 632 0.68 10.74 4.13
CA TYR A 632 1.18 11.44 5.31
C TYR A 632 1.50 12.91 4.98
N VAL A 633 0.88 13.84 5.71
CA VAL A 633 1.15 15.28 5.64
C VAL A 633 1.64 15.76 6.99
N ILE A 634 2.89 16.20 7.05
CA ILE A 634 3.58 16.58 8.29
C ILE A 634 4.07 18.02 8.17
N LEU A 635 3.55 18.91 9.00
CA LEU A 635 3.93 20.32 9.06
C LEU A 635 4.38 20.64 10.50
N LYS A 636 5.70 20.75 10.73
CA LYS A 636 6.25 21.01 12.07
C LYS A 636 7.18 22.21 12.11
N ASN A 637 7.06 23.04 13.13
CA ASN A 637 8.00 24.14 13.38
C ASN A 637 8.15 25.11 12.19
N ASN A 638 7.05 25.44 11.51
CA ASN A 638 7.06 26.35 10.36
C ASN A 638 6.42 27.70 10.66
N SER A 639 6.89 28.74 9.97
CA SER A 639 6.22 30.05 9.96
C SER A 639 5.58 30.33 8.60
N PHE A 640 4.34 30.81 8.63
CA PHE A 640 3.56 31.21 7.47
C PHE A 640 3.11 32.65 7.66
N THR A 641 3.69 33.57 6.90
CA THR A 641 3.48 35.02 7.06
C THR A 641 3.01 35.63 5.74
N ASN A 642 1.93 36.40 5.77
CA ASN A 642 1.36 37.06 4.59
C ASN A 642 1.06 36.08 3.44
N VAL A 643 0.29 35.04 3.74
CA VAL A 643 -0.15 34.06 2.74
C VAL A 643 -1.59 34.37 2.35
N GLY A 644 -1.83 34.75 1.09
CA GLY A 644 -3.14 35.13 0.60
C GLY A 644 -4.14 33.96 0.59
N GLY A 645 -3.71 32.77 0.17
CA GLY A 645 -4.47 31.52 0.20
C GLY A 645 -4.30 30.74 1.50
N ALA A 646 -4.65 29.44 1.46
CA ALA A 646 -4.49 28.57 2.61
C ALA A 646 -3.04 28.04 2.72
N ALA A 647 -2.59 27.78 3.95
CA ALA A 647 -1.34 27.06 4.18
C ALA A 647 -1.50 25.57 3.78
N LEU A 648 -2.64 24.96 4.10
CA LEU A 648 -2.94 23.59 3.69
C LEU A 648 -4.39 23.45 3.25
N ARG A 649 -4.59 22.80 2.10
CA ARG A 649 -5.88 22.21 1.70
C ARG A 649 -5.67 20.72 1.49
N LEU A 650 -6.43 19.89 2.20
CA LEU A 650 -6.30 18.43 2.17
C LEU A 650 -7.69 17.78 2.02
N HIS A 651 -7.91 17.11 0.90
CA HIS A 651 -9.23 16.60 0.51
C HIS A 651 -9.21 15.09 0.24
N ARG A 652 -10.15 14.38 0.86
CA ARG A 652 -10.60 13.04 0.50
C ARG A 652 -12.13 13.01 0.53
N GLY A 653 -12.74 13.14 -0.64
CA GLY A 653 -14.19 13.20 -0.77
C GLY A 653 -14.88 11.83 -0.79
N GLY A 654 -16.19 11.80 -0.51
CA GLY A 654 -17.02 10.61 -0.65
C GLY A 654 -17.26 9.82 0.64
N LYS A 655 -17.74 8.59 0.48
CA LYS A 655 -18.10 7.67 1.57
C LYS A 655 -17.28 6.37 1.56
N ASP A 656 -16.13 6.39 0.89
CA ASP A 656 -15.25 5.23 0.83
C ASP A 656 -14.59 4.98 2.19
N GLU A 657 -14.47 3.71 2.58
CA GLU A 657 -13.86 3.27 3.84
C GLU A 657 -12.71 2.26 3.57
N SER A 658 -12.22 2.20 2.33
CA SER A 658 -11.22 1.22 1.86
C SER A 658 -9.79 1.77 1.89
N THR A 659 -9.58 2.98 2.40
CA THR A 659 -8.25 3.63 2.48
C THR A 659 -7.83 3.85 3.93
N PHE A 660 -6.57 4.24 4.15
CA PHE A 660 -6.03 4.50 5.50
C PHE A 660 -6.00 5.99 5.80
N GLY A 661 -5.30 6.77 4.96
CA GLY A 661 -5.17 8.21 5.11
C GLY A 661 -6.29 9.05 4.46
N PRO A 662 -6.09 10.38 4.39
CA PRO A 662 -4.87 11.07 4.82
C PRO A 662 -4.65 11.08 6.34
N PHE A 663 -3.37 11.14 6.74
CA PHE A 663 -2.87 11.39 8.08
C PHE A 663 -2.25 12.80 8.11
N LEU A 664 -2.64 13.60 9.10
CA LEU A 664 -2.15 14.96 9.29
C LEU A 664 -1.49 15.13 10.67
N GLU A 665 -0.23 15.56 10.66
CA GLU A 665 0.46 16.12 11.82
C GLU A 665 0.74 17.61 11.59
N LEU A 666 0.16 18.48 12.42
CA LEU A 666 0.36 19.93 12.40
C LEU A 666 0.77 20.41 13.79
N GLU A 667 2.07 20.66 13.97
CA GLU A 667 2.67 20.86 15.29
C GLU A 667 3.61 22.06 15.33
N ASN A 668 3.53 22.89 16.38
CA ASN A 668 4.51 23.96 16.63
C ASN A 668 4.64 24.98 15.49
N ASN A 669 3.55 25.34 14.81
CA ASN A 669 3.60 26.32 13.70
C ASN A 669 3.07 27.69 14.10
N VAL A 670 3.51 28.73 13.38
CA VAL A 670 2.96 30.09 13.48
C VAL A 670 2.36 30.52 12.14
N PHE A 671 1.09 30.93 12.19
CA PHE A 671 0.33 31.48 11.06
C PHE A 671 0.04 32.94 11.35
N ASP A 672 0.57 33.86 10.53
CA ASP A 672 0.41 35.29 10.68
C ASP A 672 -0.11 35.88 9.36
N GLN A 673 -1.33 36.44 9.37
CA GLN A 673 -2.00 36.94 8.17
C GLN A 673 -2.14 35.89 7.04
N VAL A 674 -2.67 34.71 7.39
CA VAL A 674 -2.89 33.60 6.44
C VAL A 674 -4.37 33.50 6.03
N GLY A 675 -4.63 33.31 4.74
CA GLY A 675 -5.94 32.99 4.19
C GLY A 675 -6.85 34.19 3.88
N GLN A 676 -6.33 35.42 3.93
CA GLN A 676 -7.13 36.64 3.86
C GLN A 676 -7.52 37.10 2.43
N ASP A 677 -6.94 36.52 1.36
CA ASP A 677 -7.31 36.90 -0.02
C ASP A 677 -8.73 36.42 -0.35
N LYS A 678 -9.54 37.30 -0.95
CA LYS A 678 -10.90 36.99 -1.43
C LYS A 678 -10.99 35.81 -2.42
N ARG A 679 -9.88 35.41 -3.04
CA ARG A 679 -9.76 34.24 -3.94
C ARG A 679 -9.63 32.94 -3.16
N ASN A 680 -9.34 32.99 -1.85
CA ASN A 680 -9.42 31.85 -0.96
C ASN A 680 -10.89 31.45 -0.74
N LYS A 681 -11.42 30.62 -1.64
CA LYS A 681 -12.82 30.17 -1.59
C LYS A 681 -13.18 29.32 -0.37
N TYR A 682 -12.18 28.83 0.37
CA TYR A 682 -12.36 27.97 1.55
C TYR A 682 -12.51 28.79 2.82
N ASP A 683 -12.21 30.08 2.76
CA ASP A 683 -12.27 31.02 3.88
C ASP A 683 -11.55 30.46 5.14
N ALA A 684 -10.36 29.89 4.91
CA ALA A 684 -9.61 29.13 5.90
C ALA A 684 -8.09 29.28 5.72
N ALA A 685 -7.33 29.21 6.82
CA ALA A 685 -5.88 29.04 6.77
C ALA A 685 -5.52 27.55 6.58
N ILE A 686 -6.33 26.66 7.16
CA ILE A 686 -6.24 25.21 7.00
C ILE A 686 -7.62 24.67 6.62
N SER A 687 -7.73 23.97 5.49
CA SER A 687 -8.98 23.35 5.05
C SER A 687 -8.83 21.84 4.90
N LEU A 688 -9.62 21.09 5.68
CA LEU A 688 -9.56 19.64 5.75
C LEU A 688 -10.92 19.03 5.37
N TYR A 689 -10.93 18.04 4.49
CA TYR A 689 -12.13 17.29 4.14
C TYR A 689 -11.81 15.80 4.13
N GLY A 690 -12.48 15.02 4.99
CA GLY A 690 -12.38 13.56 5.01
C GLY A 690 -11.04 12.96 5.42
N VAL A 691 -10.18 13.75 6.08
CA VAL A 691 -8.92 13.30 6.70
C VAL A 691 -9.23 12.29 7.81
N GLN A 692 -8.47 11.19 7.86
CA GLN A 692 -8.79 10.03 8.72
C GLN A 692 -8.07 10.08 10.07
N GLU A 693 -6.88 10.67 10.11
CA GLU A 693 -6.18 10.96 11.36
C GLU A 693 -5.66 12.39 11.38
N ILE A 694 -5.98 13.13 12.43
CA ILE A 694 -5.69 14.55 12.59
C ILE A 694 -5.08 14.79 13.97
N ALA A 695 -3.82 15.21 14.01
CA ALA A 695 -3.16 15.72 15.19
C ALA A 695 -2.73 17.18 14.94
N ILE A 696 -3.47 18.13 15.53
CA ILE A 696 -3.18 19.57 15.45
C ILE A 696 -2.89 20.08 16.85
N LYS A 697 -1.63 20.43 17.12
CA LYS A 697 -1.23 20.89 18.46
C LYS A 697 -0.17 21.96 18.46
N ASP A 698 -0.17 22.75 19.54
CA ASP A 698 0.89 23.68 19.88
C ASP A 698 1.11 24.80 18.83
N ASN A 699 0.08 25.17 18.07
CA ASN A 699 0.17 26.19 17.01
C ASN A 699 -0.34 27.57 17.46
N ILE A 700 0.17 28.63 16.83
CA ILE A 700 -0.32 30.00 16.98
C ILE A 700 -0.85 30.52 15.64
N PHE A 701 -2.10 30.95 15.63
CA PHE A 701 -2.75 31.71 14.57
C PHE A 701 -2.92 33.16 15.04
N GLN A 702 -2.37 34.10 14.28
CA GLN A 702 -2.45 35.53 14.50
C GLN A 702 -3.01 36.20 13.25
N GLU A 703 -4.06 37.01 13.42
CA GLU A 703 -4.65 37.82 12.35
C GLU A 703 -4.95 37.01 11.06
N SER A 704 -5.32 35.74 11.24
CA SER A 704 -5.45 34.74 10.18
C SER A 704 -6.87 34.22 10.08
N LYS A 705 -7.17 33.57 8.96
CA LYS A 705 -8.29 32.63 8.91
C LYS A 705 -8.03 31.42 9.80
N GLY A 706 -9.09 30.71 10.14
CA GLY A 706 -9.08 29.61 11.08
C GLY A 706 -8.88 28.26 10.40
N ILE A 707 -9.31 27.22 11.11
CA ILE A 707 -9.28 25.83 10.62
C ILE A 707 -10.72 25.43 10.27
N ASN A 708 -10.96 25.10 9.00
CA ASN A 708 -12.23 24.55 8.55
C ASN A 708 -12.05 23.05 8.28
N MET A 709 -12.80 22.20 8.99
CA MET A 709 -12.78 20.75 8.78
C MET A 709 -14.17 20.15 8.57
N HIS A 710 -14.27 19.22 7.63
CA HIS A 710 -15.45 18.39 7.41
C HIS A 710 -15.10 16.92 7.61
N LEU A 711 -15.66 16.32 8.67
CA LEU A 711 -15.43 14.92 9.02
C LEU A 711 -16.45 14.03 8.30
N VAL A 712 -15.96 12.97 7.67
CA VAL A 712 -16.78 11.99 6.94
C VAL A 712 -16.66 10.61 7.58
N VAL A 713 -17.44 9.64 7.08
CA VAL A 713 -17.41 8.24 7.51
C VAL A 713 -15.99 7.67 7.59
N GLY A 714 -15.79 6.70 8.48
CA GLY A 714 -14.48 6.11 8.74
C GLY A 714 -14.07 6.11 10.21
N GLU A 715 -14.84 6.76 11.08
CA GLU A 715 -14.50 7.00 12.50
C GLU A 715 -13.11 7.64 12.63
N PRO A 716 -12.90 8.84 12.05
CA PRO A 716 -11.60 9.48 12.04
C PRO A 716 -11.13 9.80 13.47
N ILE A 717 -9.82 9.73 13.69
CA ILE A 717 -9.19 10.09 14.97
C ILE A 717 -8.78 11.55 14.89
N VAL A 718 -9.44 12.42 15.66
CA VAL A 718 -9.25 13.88 15.57
C VAL A 718 -8.89 14.46 16.93
N ASN A 719 -7.69 15.03 17.03
CA ASN A 719 -7.18 15.73 18.21
C ASN A 719 -6.68 17.13 17.82
N VAL A 720 -7.37 18.16 18.32
CA VAL A 720 -7.01 19.57 18.15
C VAL A 720 -6.80 20.20 19.52
N VAL A 721 -5.56 20.27 19.99
CA VAL A 721 -5.27 20.62 21.39
C VAL A 721 -4.18 21.68 21.52
N HIS A 722 -4.29 22.57 22.50
CA HIS A 722 -3.24 23.56 22.81
C HIS A 722 -2.93 24.47 21.61
N ASN A 723 -3.92 25.16 21.05
CA ASN A 723 -3.71 26.09 19.92
C ASN A 723 -4.20 27.49 20.30
N ASN A 724 -3.53 28.54 19.82
CA ASN A 724 -3.94 29.92 20.05
C ASN A 724 -4.47 30.56 18.77
N PHE A 725 -5.64 31.19 18.82
CA PHE A 725 -6.29 31.91 17.72
C PHE A 725 -6.45 33.39 18.08
N TYR A 726 -5.37 34.15 18.04
CA TYR A 726 -5.39 35.58 18.37
C TYR A 726 -5.85 36.42 17.18
N LYS A 727 -6.95 37.17 17.35
CA LYS A 727 -7.59 37.97 16.28
C LYS A 727 -7.78 37.17 14.98
N SER A 728 -8.05 35.89 15.11
CA SER A 728 -8.17 34.95 13.99
C SER A 728 -9.52 34.28 14.03
N ASP A 729 -9.99 33.82 12.87
CA ASP A 729 -11.13 32.89 12.84
C ASP A 729 -10.73 31.60 13.58
N GLN A 730 -11.71 30.95 14.22
CA GLN A 730 -11.46 29.81 15.10
C GLN A 730 -11.56 28.47 14.35
N LEU A 731 -11.51 27.36 15.10
CA LEU A 731 -11.84 26.03 14.61
C LEU A 731 -13.34 25.93 14.27
N ASN A 732 -13.65 25.51 13.04
CA ASN A 732 -14.98 25.14 12.60
C ASN A 732 -14.99 23.68 12.15
N VAL A 733 -15.81 22.86 12.80
CA VAL A 733 -15.95 21.42 12.53
C VAL A 733 -17.38 21.12 12.07
N THR A 734 -17.50 20.44 10.93
CA THR A 734 -18.79 19.94 10.41
C THR A 734 -18.72 18.44 10.18
N GLY A 735 -19.88 17.79 10.01
CA GLY A 735 -20.01 16.33 9.97
C GLY A 735 -20.57 15.78 11.28
N ASP A 736 -20.71 14.46 11.39
CA ASP A 736 -21.32 13.75 12.52
C ASP A 736 -20.33 12.89 13.31
N GLN A 737 -19.04 12.98 13.00
CA GLN A 737 -17.99 12.20 13.65
C GLN A 737 -17.48 12.86 14.92
N LYS A 738 -16.96 12.03 15.84
CA LYS A 738 -16.38 12.49 17.10
C LYS A 738 -15.03 13.16 16.87
N TYR A 739 -14.73 14.15 17.70
CA TYR A 739 -13.43 14.82 17.74
C TYR A 739 -13.13 15.30 19.15
N ASN A 740 -11.85 15.51 19.45
CA ASN A 740 -11.38 16.11 20.68
C ASN A 740 -10.80 17.50 20.37
N ALA A 741 -11.36 18.53 21.00
CA ALA A 741 -10.87 19.90 20.93
C ALA A 741 -10.75 20.49 22.34
N ALA A 742 -9.54 20.88 22.75
CA ALA A 742 -9.28 21.37 24.10
C ALA A 742 -8.16 22.41 24.11
N ASN A 743 -8.11 23.25 25.14
CA ASN A 743 -7.04 24.23 25.34
C ASN A 743 -6.85 25.14 24.11
N LEU A 744 -7.96 25.72 23.62
CA LEU A 744 -7.95 26.67 22.52
C LEU A 744 -8.03 28.10 23.08
N TRP A 745 -6.99 28.90 22.87
CA TRP A 745 -6.87 30.25 23.43
C TRP A 745 -7.06 31.34 22.37
N GLN A 746 -7.19 32.58 22.84
CA GLN A 746 -7.23 33.79 22.01
C GLN A 746 -6.39 34.89 22.70
N MET A 747 -5.22 34.51 23.20
CA MET A 747 -4.34 35.39 23.97
C MET A 747 -3.33 36.08 23.05
N PRO A 748 -2.94 37.33 23.35
CA PRO A 748 -1.91 38.01 22.57
C PRO A 748 -0.59 37.23 22.65
N PRO A 749 0.03 36.84 21.51
CA PRO A 749 1.25 36.05 21.52
C PRO A 749 2.45 36.75 22.16
N LYS A 750 2.57 38.08 21.98
CA LYS A 750 3.74 38.87 22.44
C LYS A 750 5.06 38.23 22.01
N PHE A 751 5.34 38.28 20.71
CA PHE A 751 6.64 37.82 20.18
C PHE A 751 7.75 38.81 20.54
N LYS A 752 8.99 38.32 20.61
CA LYS A 752 10.19 39.17 20.62
C LYS A 752 10.32 39.89 19.28
N GLU A 753 10.98 41.04 19.28
CA GLU A 753 11.22 41.84 18.07
C GLU A 753 11.88 41.00 16.97
N ASP A 754 11.40 41.17 15.73
CA ASP A 754 11.88 40.49 14.51
C ASP A 754 11.95 38.95 14.56
N SER A 755 11.13 38.32 15.41
CA SER A 755 11.06 36.86 15.51
C SER A 755 9.65 36.38 15.84
N TYR A 756 9.46 35.05 15.79
CA TYR A 756 8.25 34.40 16.31
C TYR A 756 8.52 33.67 17.63
N GLU A 757 9.61 34.00 18.33
CA GLU A 757 9.86 33.51 19.68
C GLU A 757 8.98 34.28 20.68
N LEU A 758 8.34 33.58 21.61
CA LEU A 758 7.54 34.23 22.65
C LEU A 758 8.42 35.02 23.64
N ALA A 759 8.04 36.25 23.95
CA ALA A 759 8.64 37.01 25.02
C ALA A 759 8.35 36.38 26.39
N GLU A 760 9.21 36.63 27.38
CA GLU A 760 9.07 36.09 28.75
C GLU A 760 7.75 36.47 29.43
N ASP A 761 7.18 37.63 29.08
CA ASP A 761 5.90 38.11 29.61
C ASP A 761 4.70 37.70 28.75
N SER A 762 4.90 36.79 27.77
CA SER A 762 3.84 36.24 26.96
C SER A 762 2.90 35.36 27.81
N PRO A 763 1.58 35.56 27.71
CA PRO A 763 0.63 34.68 28.36
C PRO A 763 0.61 33.27 27.75
N LEU A 764 1.31 33.02 26.63
CA LEU A 764 1.41 31.72 25.97
C LEU A 764 2.63 30.90 26.39
N LYS A 765 3.54 31.45 27.21
CA LYS A 765 4.70 30.72 27.75
C LYS A 765 4.26 29.45 28.48
N GLY A 766 4.92 28.33 28.18
CA GLY A 766 4.70 27.03 28.83
C GLY A 766 3.31 26.41 28.63
N LYS A 767 2.57 26.84 27.59
CA LYS A 767 1.21 26.35 27.31
C LYS A 767 1.16 25.18 26.32
N GLY A 768 2.29 24.69 25.82
CA GLY A 768 2.34 23.52 24.95
C GLY A 768 1.96 22.24 25.66
N VAL A 769 1.63 21.18 24.90
CA VAL A 769 1.25 19.85 25.42
C VAL A 769 2.28 19.29 26.42
N THR A 770 3.57 19.53 26.17
CA THR A 770 4.70 19.08 27.01
C THR A 770 5.11 20.09 28.09
N GLY A 771 4.42 21.24 28.20
CA GLY A 771 4.81 22.36 29.03
C GLY A 771 5.84 23.30 28.38
N GLU A 772 6.16 23.08 27.10
CA GLU A 772 6.95 23.98 26.26
C GLU A 772 6.14 25.20 25.79
N ASP A 773 6.79 26.12 25.08
CA ASP A 773 6.13 27.28 24.50
C ASP A 773 5.24 26.89 23.31
N LEU A 774 4.17 27.64 23.03
CA LEU A 774 3.39 27.45 21.80
C LEU A 774 4.10 28.09 20.60
N GLY A 775 3.82 27.58 19.40
CA GLY A 775 4.37 28.10 18.16
C GLY A 775 5.74 27.50 17.87
N LEU A 776 6.65 28.30 17.31
CA LEU A 776 7.96 27.81 16.92
C LEU A 776 8.80 27.40 18.12
N GLN A 777 9.44 26.24 18.02
CA GLN A 777 10.48 25.80 18.95
C GLN A 777 11.84 26.26 18.43
N VAL A 778 12.64 26.82 19.33
CA VAL A 778 14.04 27.17 19.05
C VAL A 778 14.89 26.02 19.57
N ASP A 779 15.57 25.31 18.66
CA ASP A 779 16.61 24.33 19.01
C ASP A 779 17.92 25.03 19.42
#